data_AF-A0AAJ1X3J8-F1
#
_entry.id   AF-A0AAJ1X3J8-F1
#
_cell.length_a   1.000
_cell.length_b   1.000
_cell.length_c   1.000
_cell.angle_alpha   90.00
_cell.angle_beta   90.00
_cell.angle_gamma   90.00
#
_symmetry.space_group_name_H-M   'P 1'
#
loop_
_entity.id
_entity.type
_entity.pdbx_description
1 polymer ?
#
loop_
_entity_poly.entity_id
_entity_poly.type
_entity_poly.pdbx_seq_one_letter_code
_entity_poly.pdbx_strand_id
1 'polypeptide(L)'
;MSADDRPGPDWPGVQLHVVTGKGGTGKSTVAAALALALASRGKEVLLCEVEGRQGIARMFDVDPLPYEERRIAKGLPAEPSGAAGTVHALHIDAESALLDYLAMYYRLGRAGRALDKFGVVEFATTIAPGVRDVLLTGKVFEAAKPGRRGKNARQYDAVVLDAPPTGRITQFLNVSDELAGLAKVGPVKSQADLMMTLFRSSRTAVHFVTVLEEMPVQETADGIADLRRTGLPVGGVVVNLTRPDELDADDLAAVTAGTAQAAPLAEDLGAAGIDGGPDELADLAEHLLAQGRDHAERKALEDAQRALVATYGVPHLRAPAHGGRRRPRRALRAGGAPAATGDGMTVSSTPGGGAAERLGSHRRSSHRVGRLAGDAAEVAPHLDLDALIDDRGTGIVVCCGSGGVGKTTTAAALAMRAAERGRKVVVLTIDPARRLAQSMGIEELDNTPRPVVGIDPAGGGSLDAMMLDMKSTFDEVVESQASPEKARAILDNPFYVALSSSFAGTQEYMAMEKLGQIHRQAKVDGTYDLIVVDTPPSRSALDFLDAPERLSSFLDGRFIKLLLAPAKGPAKVLGMGFGLITGALTKVLGAQVLTDLQTFVAAFDTVFGGFRQRAQQTYALLQDAQTAFVVVAAPERDALREAAYFVERLADDRMPLAGLVVNRAHPQPPVDLGAEEAVAAARWLARNAETEGDPGGTALHDPALAEGLLRLHADHVRITEREGELRRRFAATHPEVATAVVPALASDVHDLDGLRRVGELLAVGRV
;
A
#
# COMPACT_ATOMS: atom_id res chain seq x y z
N MET A 1 -1.63 11.73 -38.98
CA MET A 1 -2.52 11.04 -38.02
C MET A 1 -2.20 11.61 -36.66
N SER A 2 -3.15 12.30 -36.01
CA SER A 2 -2.92 12.86 -34.67
C SER A 2 -2.72 11.72 -33.67
N ALA A 3 -2.06 12.00 -32.54
CA ALA A 3 -1.80 11.01 -31.50
C ALA A 3 -3.08 10.42 -30.84
N ASP A 4 -4.25 10.97 -31.18
CA ASP A 4 -5.58 10.64 -30.65
C ASP A 4 -6.31 9.53 -31.45
N ASP A 5 -5.79 9.14 -32.61
CA ASP A 5 -6.42 8.17 -33.53
C ASP A 5 -5.92 6.71 -33.37
N ARG A 6 -5.20 6.41 -32.28
CA ARG A 6 -4.86 5.01 -31.96
C ARG A 6 -6.08 4.33 -31.33
N PRO A 7 -6.64 3.25 -31.89
CA PRO A 7 -7.67 2.49 -31.20
C PRO A 7 -7.09 2.06 -29.85
N GLY A 8 -7.78 2.43 -28.77
CA GLY A 8 -7.36 2.04 -27.42
C GLY A 8 -7.16 0.53 -27.33
N PRO A 9 -6.30 0.02 -26.44
CA PRO A 9 -6.10 -1.41 -26.28
C PRO A 9 -7.40 -2.05 -25.76
N ASP A 10 -8.20 -2.62 -26.64
CA ASP A 10 -9.49 -3.24 -26.28
C ASP A 10 -9.36 -4.68 -25.74
N TRP A 11 -8.13 -5.12 -25.43
CA TRP A 11 -7.74 -6.46 -24.95
C TRP A 11 -8.72 -7.58 -25.37
N PRO A 12 -8.94 -7.77 -26.69
CA PRO A 12 -9.98 -8.65 -27.19
C PRO A 12 -9.66 -10.11 -26.83
N GLY A 13 -10.67 -10.83 -26.34
CA GLY A 13 -10.51 -12.23 -25.92
C GLY A 13 -9.91 -12.43 -24.52
N VAL A 14 -9.48 -11.34 -23.84
CA VAL A 14 -9.13 -11.40 -22.42
C VAL A 14 -10.40 -11.57 -21.59
N GLN A 15 -10.37 -12.56 -20.71
CA GLN A 15 -11.43 -12.87 -19.76
C GLN A 15 -10.99 -12.56 -18.33
N LEU A 16 -9.71 -12.74 -17.99
CA LEU A 16 -9.17 -12.45 -16.67
C LEU A 16 -8.22 -11.24 -16.75
N HIS A 17 -8.67 -10.11 -16.23
CA HIS A 17 -7.87 -8.91 -16.07
C HIS A 17 -7.33 -8.85 -14.66
N VAL A 18 -6.02 -8.92 -14.49
CA VAL A 18 -5.36 -8.80 -13.19
C VAL A 18 -4.79 -7.39 -13.08
N VAL A 19 -5.20 -6.62 -12.08
CA VAL A 19 -4.72 -5.24 -11.88
C VAL A 19 -3.83 -5.20 -10.66
N THR A 20 -2.57 -4.80 -10.85
CA THR A 20 -1.56 -4.69 -9.79
C THR A 20 -0.87 -3.33 -9.85
N GLY A 21 -0.23 -2.90 -8.77
CA GLY A 21 0.42 -1.61 -8.64
C GLY A 21 1.00 -1.46 -7.24
N LYS A 22 1.99 -0.58 -7.08
CA LYS A 22 2.51 -0.22 -5.75
C LYS A 22 1.39 0.36 -4.88
N GLY A 23 1.48 0.18 -3.56
CA GLY A 23 0.56 0.82 -2.61
C GLY A 23 0.46 2.33 -2.86
N GLY A 24 -0.76 2.86 -2.96
CA GLY A 24 -1.01 4.28 -3.21
C GLY A 24 -1.16 4.69 -4.68
N THR A 25 -0.79 3.86 -5.66
CA THR A 25 -0.89 4.23 -7.10
C THR A 25 -2.31 4.26 -7.65
N GLY A 26 -3.32 3.87 -6.85
CA GLY A 26 -4.73 3.85 -7.25
C GLY A 26 -5.18 2.56 -7.95
N LYS A 27 -4.47 1.44 -7.75
CA LYS A 27 -4.80 0.09 -8.23
C LYS A 27 -6.30 -0.26 -8.18
N SER A 28 -6.92 -0.17 -6.99
CA SER A 28 -8.34 -0.50 -6.81
C SER A 28 -9.27 0.40 -7.61
N THR A 29 -8.93 1.69 -7.75
CA THR A 29 -9.68 2.65 -8.57
C THR A 29 -9.60 2.30 -10.04
N VAL A 30 -8.42 1.93 -10.53
CA VAL A 30 -8.22 1.48 -11.92
C VAL A 30 -8.95 0.16 -12.18
N ALA A 31 -8.93 -0.79 -11.23
CA ALA A 31 -9.67 -2.05 -11.33
C ALA A 31 -11.19 -1.81 -11.43
N ALA A 32 -11.74 -0.94 -10.58
CA ALA A 32 -13.16 -0.56 -10.63
C ALA A 32 -13.52 0.18 -11.94
N ALA A 33 -12.65 1.09 -12.40
CA ALA A 33 -12.85 1.81 -13.66
C ALA A 33 -12.83 0.87 -14.87
N LEU A 34 -11.89 -0.10 -14.89
CA LEU A 34 -11.83 -1.13 -15.92
C LEU A 34 -13.11 -1.99 -15.92
N ALA A 35 -13.58 -2.42 -14.75
CA ALA A 35 -14.82 -3.19 -14.65
C ALA A 35 -16.04 -2.41 -15.16
N LEU A 36 -16.15 -1.13 -14.81
CA LEU A 36 -17.21 -0.24 -15.30
C LEU A 36 -17.10 0.00 -16.81
N ALA A 37 -15.90 0.18 -17.36
CA ALA A 37 -15.69 0.36 -18.79
C ALA A 37 -16.08 -0.89 -19.58
N LEU A 38 -15.75 -2.08 -19.09
CA LEU A 38 -16.17 -3.35 -19.68
C LEU A 38 -17.69 -3.51 -19.62
N ALA A 39 -18.33 -3.21 -18.49
CA ALA A 39 -19.79 -3.28 -18.35
C ALA A 39 -20.53 -2.23 -19.21
N SER A 40 -19.93 -1.06 -19.41
CA SER A 40 -20.44 0.00 -20.29
C SER A 40 -20.46 -0.42 -21.76
N ARG A 41 -19.64 -1.41 -22.13
CA ARG A 41 -19.64 -2.09 -23.42
C ARG A 41 -20.51 -3.36 -23.45
N GLY A 42 -21.40 -3.53 -22.47
CA GLY A 42 -22.38 -4.61 -22.45
C GLY A 42 -21.92 -5.91 -21.78
N LYS A 43 -20.69 -5.97 -21.24
CA LYS A 43 -20.17 -7.19 -20.61
C LYS A 43 -20.73 -7.41 -19.20
N GLU A 44 -20.97 -8.66 -18.84
CA GLU A 44 -21.18 -9.06 -17.45
C GLU A 44 -19.81 -9.26 -16.76
N VAL A 45 -19.53 -8.43 -15.75
CA VAL A 45 -18.21 -8.35 -15.13
C VAL A 45 -18.27 -8.74 -13.66
N LEU A 46 -17.30 -9.54 -13.21
CA LEU A 46 -17.02 -9.76 -11.79
C LEU A 46 -15.76 -9.01 -11.37
N LEU A 47 -15.87 -8.15 -10.36
CA LEU A 47 -14.77 -7.44 -9.73
C LEU A 47 -14.40 -8.13 -8.41
N CYS A 48 -13.23 -8.74 -8.33
CA CYS A 48 -12.76 -9.47 -7.16
C CYS A 48 -11.75 -8.63 -6.37
N GLU A 49 -11.91 -8.57 -5.04
CA GLU A 49 -10.91 -8.02 -4.12
C GLU A 49 -10.37 -9.15 -3.23
N VAL A 50 -9.06 -9.33 -3.24
CA VAL A 50 -8.35 -10.35 -2.43
C VAL A 50 -7.60 -9.75 -1.24
N GLU A 51 -7.47 -8.43 -1.20
CA GLU A 51 -6.87 -7.71 -0.08
C GLU A 51 -7.97 -7.37 0.95
N GLY A 52 -7.73 -7.60 2.25
CA GLY A 52 -8.71 -7.42 3.33
C GLY A 52 -9.15 -5.97 3.62
N ARG A 53 -9.11 -5.07 2.63
CA ARG A 53 -9.29 -3.62 2.80
C ARG A 53 -10.74 -3.17 2.60
N GLN A 54 -11.59 -3.99 1.97
CA GLN A 54 -12.97 -3.67 1.62
C GLN A 54 -13.03 -2.35 0.81
N GLY A 55 -12.04 -2.13 -0.05
CA GLY A 55 -11.87 -0.92 -0.85
C GLY A 55 -12.99 -0.76 -1.86
N ILE A 56 -13.45 -1.86 -2.47
CA ILE A 56 -14.58 -1.85 -3.42
C ILE A 56 -15.86 -1.37 -2.73
N ALA A 57 -16.20 -1.93 -1.56
CA ALA A 57 -17.46 -1.62 -0.87
C ALA A 57 -17.60 -0.11 -0.62
N ARG A 58 -16.51 0.51 -0.14
CA ARG A 58 -16.44 1.96 0.10
C ARG A 58 -16.53 2.78 -1.18
N MET A 59 -15.89 2.34 -2.26
CA MET A 59 -15.88 3.07 -3.53
C MET A 59 -17.28 3.12 -4.18
N PHE A 60 -18.05 2.05 -4.03
CA PHE A 60 -19.41 1.94 -4.56
C PHE A 60 -20.50 2.36 -3.56
N ASP A 61 -20.13 2.83 -2.36
CA ASP A 61 -21.05 3.23 -1.29
C ASP A 61 -22.06 2.12 -0.93
N VAL A 62 -21.55 0.89 -0.80
CA VAL A 62 -22.33 -0.29 -0.40
C VAL A 62 -21.84 -0.86 0.92
N ASP A 63 -22.68 -1.67 1.57
CA ASP A 63 -22.30 -2.40 2.78
C ASP A 63 -21.07 -3.29 2.53
N PRO A 64 -20.27 -3.58 3.58
CA PRO A 64 -19.16 -4.53 3.48
C PRO A 64 -19.56 -5.80 2.74
N LEU A 65 -18.74 -6.18 1.76
CA LEU A 65 -19.04 -7.29 0.88
C LEU A 65 -18.79 -8.60 1.63
N PRO A 66 -19.80 -9.48 1.78
CA PRO A 66 -19.58 -10.83 2.29
C PRO A 66 -18.87 -11.69 1.23
N TYR A 67 -18.52 -12.93 1.60
CA TYR A 67 -18.08 -13.97 0.68
C TYR A 67 -19.22 -14.48 -0.23
N GLU A 68 -19.81 -13.58 -1.01
CA GLU A 68 -20.89 -13.84 -1.96
C GLU A 68 -20.84 -12.83 -3.11
N GLU A 69 -21.16 -13.29 -4.33
CA GLU A 69 -21.23 -12.43 -5.52
C GLU A 69 -22.44 -11.48 -5.46
N ARG A 70 -22.16 -10.19 -5.26
CA ARG A 70 -23.19 -9.15 -5.18
C ARG A 70 -23.12 -8.19 -6.35
N ARG A 71 -24.26 -7.88 -6.95
CA ARG A 71 -24.34 -6.81 -7.96
C ARG A 71 -24.11 -5.46 -7.29
N ILE A 72 -23.14 -4.70 -7.78
CA ILE A 72 -22.77 -3.39 -7.22
C ILE A 72 -23.01 -2.23 -8.18
N ALA A 73 -22.97 -2.48 -9.49
CA ALA A 73 -23.18 -1.42 -10.47
C ALA A 73 -23.78 -1.92 -11.80
N LYS A 74 -24.21 -0.96 -12.63
CA LYS A 74 -24.57 -1.16 -14.04
C LYS A 74 -23.66 -0.24 -14.87
N GLY A 75 -23.18 -0.73 -16.01
CA GLY A 75 -22.43 0.12 -16.94
C GLY A 75 -23.27 1.30 -17.44
N LEU A 76 -22.60 2.34 -17.92
CA LEU A 76 -23.25 3.44 -18.63
C LEU A 76 -23.12 3.12 -20.12
N PRO A 77 -24.22 2.87 -20.84
CA PRO A 77 -24.12 2.45 -22.23
C PRO A 77 -23.45 3.56 -23.06
N ALA A 78 -22.43 3.19 -23.84
CA ALA A 78 -21.69 4.13 -24.68
C ALA A 78 -22.58 4.74 -25.78
N GLU A 79 -23.62 4.02 -26.21
CA GLU A 79 -24.62 4.50 -27.16
C GLU A 79 -26.04 4.41 -26.59
N PRO A 80 -26.96 5.32 -26.96
CA PRO A 80 -28.35 5.33 -26.47
C PRO A 80 -29.12 4.01 -26.72
N SER A 81 -28.72 3.23 -27.73
CA SER A 81 -29.32 1.96 -28.13
C SER A 81 -28.58 0.72 -27.57
N GLY A 82 -27.42 0.90 -26.93
CA GLY A 82 -26.58 -0.18 -26.42
C GLY A 82 -27.10 -0.76 -25.10
N ALA A 83 -27.12 -2.08 -24.98
CA ALA A 83 -27.39 -2.73 -23.69
C ALA A 83 -26.16 -2.59 -22.77
N ALA A 84 -26.31 -1.92 -21.64
CA ALA A 84 -25.28 -1.89 -20.61
C ALA A 84 -25.32 -3.17 -19.77
N GLY A 85 -24.16 -3.78 -19.58
CA GLY A 85 -23.94 -4.93 -18.72
C GLY A 85 -23.88 -4.53 -17.25
N THR A 86 -23.56 -5.50 -16.39
CA THR A 86 -23.52 -5.30 -14.95
C THR A 86 -22.16 -5.61 -14.33
N VAL A 87 -21.87 -4.96 -13.21
CA VAL A 87 -20.71 -5.26 -12.38
C VAL A 87 -21.19 -5.93 -11.10
N HIS A 88 -20.71 -7.14 -10.88
CA HIS A 88 -20.79 -7.85 -9.61
C HIS A 88 -19.46 -7.72 -8.88
N ALA A 89 -19.47 -7.76 -7.56
CA ALA A 89 -18.28 -7.79 -6.74
C ALA A 89 -18.26 -9.01 -5.83
N LEU A 90 -17.06 -9.49 -5.55
CA LEU A 90 -16.78 -10.57 -4.61
C LEU A 90 -15.56 -10.20 -3.78
N HIS A 91 -15.74 -10.19 -2.46
CA HIS A 91 -14.61 -10.19 -1.54
C HIS A 91 -14.18 -11.63 -1.30
N ILE A 92 -12.91 -11.94 -1.55
CA ILE A 92 -12.36 -13.28 -1.39
C ILE A 92 -11.44 -13.28 -0.17
N ASP A 93 -11.85 -13.98 0.88
CA ASP A 93 -11.02 -14.30 2.03
C ASP A 93 -10.61 -15.77 2.00
N ALA A 94 -9.41 -16.06 2.52
CA ALA A 94 -8.79 -17.38 2.44
C ALA A 94 -9.55 -18.44 3.25
N GLU A 95 -10.07 -18.05 4.41
CA GLU A 95 -10.81 -18.92 5.32
C GLU A 95 -12.09 -19.43 4.68
N SER A 96 -12.92 -18.53 4.16
CA SER A 96 -14.15 -18.88 3.45
C SER A 96 -13.86 -19.67 2.18
N ALA A 97 -12.79 -19.32 1.45
CA ALA A 97 -12.36 -20.06 0.26
C ALA A 97 -11.94 -21.50 0.58
N LEU A 98 -11.24 -21.74 1.69
CA LEU A 98 -10.88 -23.08 2.14
C LEU A 98 -12.13 -23.91 2.49
N LEU A 99 -13.06 -23.32 3.24
CA LEU A 99 -14.30 -24.00 3.63
C LEU A 99 -15.15 -24.37 2.40
N ASP A 100 -15.25 -23.46 1.43
CA ASP A 100 -15.96 -23.69 0.16
C ASP A 100 -15.28 -24.81 -0.66
N TYR A 101 -13.95 -24.76 -0.79
CA TYR A 101 -13.17 -25.81 -1.46
C TYR A 101 -13.40 -27.20 -0.83
N LEU A 102 -13.31 -27.29 0.50
CA LEU A 102 -13.52 -28.53 1.23
C LEU A 102 -14.95 -29.07 1.05
N ALA A 103 -15.95 -28.19 1.06
CA ALA A 103 -17.35 -28.56 0.83
C ALA A 103 -17.56 -29.11 -0.59
N MET A 104 -17.00 -28.45 -1.61
CA MET A 104 -17.15 -28.82 -3.02
C MET A 104 -16.51 -30.17 -3.37
N TYR A 105 -15.27 -30.39 -2.93
CA TYR A 105 -14.49 -31.55 -3.38
C TYR A 105 -14.63 -32.78 -2.49
N TYR A 106 -14.90 -32.60 -1.19
CA TYR A 106 -14.94 -33.71 -0.23
C TYR A 106 -16.35 -34.03 0.30
N ARG A 107 -17.39 -33.33 -0.19
CA ARG A 107 -18.80 -33.52 0.23
C ARG A 107 -18.99 -33.49 1.75
N LEU A 108 -18.24 -32.62 2.44
CA LEU A 108 -18.16 -32.60 3.91
C LEU A 108 -19.46 -32.16 4.61
N GLY A 109 -20.50 -31.69 3.92
CA GLY A 109 -21.82 -31.43 4.50
C GLY A 109 -21.75 -30.64 5.83
N ARG A 110 -22.37 -31.14 6.90
CA ARG A 110 -22.33 -30.52 8.24
C ARG A 110 -20.98 -30.66 8.96
N ALA A 111 -20.05 -31.50 8.48
CA ALA A 111 -18.72 -31.69 9.06
C ALA A 111 -17.74 -30.54 8.73
N GLY A 112 -18.04 -29.70 7.74
CA GLY A 112 -17.26 -28.47 7.46
C GLY A 112 -17.22 -27.50 8.65
N ARG A 113 -18.35 -27.35 9.36
CA ARG A 113 -18.43 -26.55 10.62
C ARG A 113 -17.70 -27.20 11.79
N ALA A 114 -17.44 -28.50 11.75
CA ALA A 114 -16.65 -29.16 12.79
C ALA A 114 -15.15 -28.89 12.60
N LEU A 115 -14.66 -28.78 11.35
CA LEU A 115 -13.26 -28.46 11.03
C LEU A 115 -12.82 -27.08 11.52
N ASP A 116 -13.72 -26.11 11.45
CA ASP A 116 -13.59 -24.78 12.05
C ASP A 116 -13.32 -24.89 13.58
N LYS A 117 -14.08 -25.76 14.26
CA LYS A 117 -13.92 -26.06 15.70
C LYS A 117 -12.63 -26.82 16.06
N PHE A 118 -11.92 -27.38 15.07
CA PHE A 118 -10.65 -28.09 15.25
C PHE A 118 -9.42 -27.24 14.89
N GLY A 119 -9.60 -25.97 14.51
CA GLY A 119 -8.51 -25.06 14.14
C GLY A 119 -7.79 -25.48 12.86
N VAL A 120 -8.44 -26.28 11.98
CA VAL A 120 -7.82 -26.78 10.74
C VAL A 120 -7.69 -25.67 9.69
N VAL A 121 -8.58 -24.68 9.73
CA VAL A 121 -8.54 -23.48 8.87
C VAL A 121 -7.39 -22.57 9.28
N GLU A 122 -7.28 -22.29 10.57
CA GLU A 122 -6.16 -21.56 11.16
C GLU A 122 -4.85 -22.30 10.91
N PHE A 123 -4.82 -23.63 11.06
CA PHE A 123 -3.68 -24.47 10.70
C PHE A 123 -3.31 -24.34 9.22
N ALA A 124 -4.25 -24.54 8.30
CA ALA A 124 -3.96 -24.51 6.86
C ALA A 124 -3.53 -23.12 6.34
N THR A 125 -4.08 -22.05 6.92
CA THR A 125 -3.73 -20.66 6.54
C THR A 125 -2.48 -20.15 7.24
N THR A 126 -2.13 -20.68 8.41
CA THR A 126 -0.94 -20.27 9.20
C THR A 126 0.32 -21.08 8.86
N ILE A 127 0.19 -22.32 8.37
CA ILE A 127 1.31 -23.28 8.32
C ILE A 127 1.72 -23.70 6.90
N ALA A 128 0.84 -23.52 5.91
CA ALA A 128 1.14 -23.86 4.54
C ALA A 128 1.29 -22.57 3.69
N PRO A 129 2.52 -22.07 3.50
CA PRO A 129 2.79 -20.92 2.66
C PRO A 129 2.18 -21.07 1.28
N GLY A 130 1.63 -19.97 0.77
CA GLY A 130 0.99 -19.98 -0.54
C GLY A 130 -0.36 -20.70 -0.59
N VAL A 131 -0.82 -21.42 0.45
CA VAL A 131 -2.17 -22.00 0.45
C VAL A 131 -3.22 -20.90 0.43
N ARG A 132 -3.01 -19.81 1.16
CA ARG A 132 -3.85 -18.61 1.03
C ARG A 132 -3.91 -18.16 -0.43
N ASP A 133 -2.78 -17.96 -1.08
CA ASP A 133 -2.73 -17.45 -2.45
C ASP A 133 -3.31 -18.46 -3.45
N VAL A 134 -3.15 -19.77 -3.25
CA VAL A 134 -3.82 -20.83 -4.02
C VAL A 134 -5.33 -20.83 -3.83
N LEU A 135 -5.82 -20.61 -2.61
CA LEU A 135 -7.25 -20.55 -2.33
C LEU A 135 -7.87 -19.31 -3.00
N LEU A 136 -7.21 -18.17 -2.88
CA LEU A 136 -7.62 -16.92 -3.49
C LEU A 136 -7.62 -17.02 -5.03
N THR A 137 -6.50 -17.45 -5.63
CA THR A 137 -6.38 -17.65 -7.08
C THR A 137 -7.29 -18.77 -7.58
N GLY A 138 -7.52 -19.82 -6.78
CA GLY A 138 -8.44 -20.90 -7.08
C GLY A 138 -9.88 -20.42 -7.20
N LYS A 139 -10.31 -19.51 -6.32
CA LYS A 139 -11.64 -18.88 -6.41
C LYS A 139 -11.78 -17.99 -7.64
N VAL A 140 -10.73 -17.23 -7.98
CA VAL A 140 -10.68 -16.43 -9.20
C VAL A 140 -10.74 -17.32 -10.44
N PHE A 141 -9.99 -18.41 -10.47
CA PHE A 141 -10.04 -19.41 -11.54
C PHE A 141 -11.44 -20.03 -11.67
N GLU A 142 -12.09 -20.38 -10.56
CA GLU A 142 -13.46 -20.89 -10.55
C GLU A 142 -14.44 -19.90 -11.17
N ALA A 143 -14.32 -18.61 -10.83
CA ALA A 143 -15.17 -17.54 -11.38
C ALA A 143 -14.92 -17.28 -12.87
N ALA A 144 -13.67 -17.43 -13.33
CA ALA A 144 -13.30 -17.28 -14.74
C ALA A 144 -13.65 -18.52 -15.59
N LYS A 145 -13.93 -19.67 -14.98
CA LYS A 145 -14.13 -20.94 -15.69
C LYS A 145 -15.44 -20.96 -16.51
N PRO A 146 -15.39 -21.31 -17.81
CA PRO A 146 -16.59 -21.51 -18.62
C PRO A 146 -17.47 -22.66 -18.11
N GLY A 147 -18.80 -22.50 -18.21
CA GLY A 147 -19.76 -23.58 -17.95
C GLY A 147 -19.91 -23.97 -16.47
N ARG A 148 -19.74 -23.01 -15.56
CA ARG A 148 -19.93 -23.19 -14.11
C ARG A 148 -21.34 -23.74 -13.81
N ARG A 149 -21.44 -24.82 -13.03
CA ARG A 149 -22.70 -25.54 -12.72
C ARG A 149 -23.07 -25.36 -11.25
N GLY A 150 -24.26 -24.81 -10.98
CA GLY A 150 -24.81 -24.63 -9.62
C GLY A 150 -26.05 -23.73 -9.62
N LYS A 151 -26.87 -23.79 -8.56
CA LYS A 151 -28.14 -23.01 -8.47
C LYS A 151 -27.94 -21.49 -8.55
N ASN A 152 -26.74 -20.98 -8.23
CA ASN A 152 -26.40 -19.55 -8.26
C ASN A 152 -25.16 -19.27 -9.15
N ALA A 153 -24.74 -20.19 -10.01
CA ALA A 153 -23.55 -20.01 -10.83
C ALA A 153 -23.82 -19.01 -11.95
N ARG A 154 -23.28 -17.79 -11.82
CA ARG A 154 -23.28 -16.79 -12.91
C ARG A 154 -22.07 -16.99 -13.82
N GLN A 155 -22.27 -16.72 -15.10
CA GLN A 155 -21.20 -16.67 -16.09
C GLN A 155 -20.83 -15.21 -16.33
N TYR A 156 -19.54 -14.91 -16.29
CA TYR A 156 -19.01 -13.57 -16.52
C TYR A 156 -18.22 -13.55 -17.84
N ASP A 157 -18.42 -12.49 -18.61
CA ASP A 157 -17.65 -12.20 -19.82
C ASP A 157 -16.23 -11.74 -19.47
N ALA A 158 -16.07 -11.11 -18.30
CA ALA A 158 -14.79 -10.70 -17.76
C ALA A 158 -14.75 -10.80 -16.23
N VAL A 159 -13.59 -11.17 -15.69
CA VAL A 159 -13.25 -11.11 -14.27
C VAL A 159 -12.11 -10.10 -14.14
N VAL A 160 -12.30 -9.07 -13.32
CA VAL A 160 -11.28 -8.09 -12.96
C VAL A 160 -10.84 -8.36 -11.54
N LEU A 161 -9.57 -8.68 -11.35
CA LEU A 161 -8.97 -8.95 -10.05
C LEU A 161 -8.19 -7.73 -9.58
N ASP A 162 -8.61 -7.15 -8.46
CA ASP A 162 -7.81 -6.20 -7.68
C ASP A 162 -6.77 -6.99 -6.87
N ALA A 163 -5.59 -7.18 -7.46
CA ALA A 163 -4.57 -8.13 -7.00
C ALA A 163 -3.64 -7.54 -5.93
N PRO A 164 -2.75 -8.34 -5.30
CA PRO A 164 -1.73 -7.81 -4.40
C PRO A 164 -0.77 -6.80 -5.06
N PRO A 165 0.06 -6.08 -4.28
CA PRO A 165 1.01 -5.10 -4.79
C PRO A 165 2.01 -5.72 -5.78
N THR A 166 2.60 -4.86 -6.62
CA THR A 166 3.46 -5.28 -7.74
C THR A 166 4.58 -6.23 -7.31
N GLY A 167 5.32 -5.93 -6.25
CA GLY A 167 6.40 -6.82 -5.77
C GLY A 167 5.97 -8.25 -5.40
N ARG A 168 4.67 -8.54 -5.23
CA ARG A 168 4.13 -9.87 -4.89
C ARG A 168 3.34 -10.54 -6.01
N ILE A 169 3.07 -9.86 -7.13
CA ILE A 169 2.10 -10.36 -8.12
C ILE A 169 2.54 -11.65 -8.80
N THR A 170 3.83 -11.76 -9.15
CA THR A 170 4.38 -12.93 -9.83
C THR A 170 4.27 -14.16 -8.95
N GLN A 171 4.68 -14.05 -7.68
CA GLN A 171 4.54 -15.13 -6.70
C GLN A 171 3.06 -15.50 -6.49
N PHE A 172 2.19 -14.50 -6.33
CA PHE A 172 0.76 -14.73 -6.13
C PHE A 172 0.12 -15.54 -7.27
N LEU A 173 0.45 -15.25 -8.52
CA LEU A 173 -0.09 -15.97 -9.68
C LEU A 173 0.64 -17.31 -9.95
N ASN A 174 1.92 -17.41 -9.57
CA ASN A 174 2.75 -18.59 -9.83
C ASN A 174 2.78 -19.60 -8.66
N VAL A 175 2.16 -19.28 -7.53
CA VAL A 175 2.11 -20.14 -6.32
C VAL A 175 1.59 -21.56 -6.58
N SER A 176 0.74 -21.74 -7.59
CA SER A 176 0.23 -23.06 -7.97
C SER A 176 1.32 -23.96 -8.55
N ASP A 177 2.31 -23.42 -9.26
CA ASP A 177 3.48 -24.17 -9.75
C ASP A 177 4.39 -24.61 -8.59
N GLU A 178 4.60 -23.72 -7.61
CA GLU A 178 5.41 -24.01 -6.42
C GLU A 178 4.80 -25.14 -5.58
N LEU A 179 3.47 -25.12 -5.38
CA LEU A 179 2.74 -26.16 -4.67
C LEU A 179 2.56 -27.44 -5.51
N ALA A 180 2.45 -27.36 -6.84
CA ALA A 180 2.47 -28.54 -7.72
C ALA A 180 3.81 -29.31 -7.64
N GLY A 181 4.90 -28.61 -7.34
CA GLY A 181 6.21 -29.22 -7.03
C GLY A 181 6.18 -30.12 -5.79
N LEU A 182 5.33 -29.81 -4.80
CA LEU A 182 5.17 -30.61 -3.58
C LEU A 182 4.31 -31.87 -3.81
N ALA A 183 3.31 -31.81 -4.70
CA ALA A 183 2.41 -32.93 -5.00
C ALA A 183 2.70 -33.54 -6.39
N LYS A 184 3.66 -34.47 -6.49
CA LYS A 184 4.13 -35.02 -7.79
C LYS A 184 3.04 -35.72 -8.63
N VAL A 185 1.99 -36.28 -8.00
CA VAL A 185 0.87 -37.00 -8.65
C VAL A 185 -0.42 -36.82 -7.83
N GLY A 186 -1.58 -36.56 -8.47
CA GLY A 186 -2.90 -36.53 -7.79
C GLY A 186 -3.84 -35.40 -8.24
N PRO A 187 -5.07 -35.32 -7.66
CA PRO A 187 -6.07 -34.31 -8.03
C PRO A 187 -5.59 -32.86 -7.84
N VAL A 188 -4.81 -32.61 -6.78
CA VAL A 188 -4.27 -31.27 -6.46
C VAL A 188 -3.36 -30.75 -7.58
N LYS A 189 -2.44 -31.60 -8.07
CA LYS A 189 -1.58 -31.27 -9.21
C LYS A 189 -2.37 -30.98 -10.48
N SER A 190 -3.34 -31.84 -10.80
CA SER A 190 -4.19 -31.63 -11.98
C SER A 190 -4.98 -30.30 -11.90
N GLN A 191 -5.35 -29.85 -10.70
CA GLN A 191 -6.00 -28.55 -10.53
C GLN A 191 -5.04 -27.38 -10.68
N ALA A 192 -3.85 -27.47 -10.06
CA ALA A 192 -2.81 -26.47 -10.23
C ALA A 192 -2.43 -26.30 -11.70
N ASP A 193 -2.25 -27.39 -12.45
CA ASP A 193 -1.94 -27.37 -13.89
C ASP A 193 -3.03 -26.66 -14.70
N LEU A 194 -4.32 -26.91 -14.37
CA LEU A 194 -5.46 -26.24 -15.02
C LEU A 194 -5.51 -24.74 -14.72
N MET A 195 -5.23 -24.35 -13.48
CA MET A 195 -5.16 -22.94 -13.08
C MET A 195 -4.04 -22.23 -13.85
N MET A 196 -2.85 -22.81 -13.87
CA MET A 196 -1.69 -22.25 -14.57
C MET A 196 -1.89 -22.19 -16.09
N THR A 197 -2.63 -23.15 -16.66
CA THR A 197 -3.05 -23.09 -18.07
C THR A 197 -3.86 -21.83 -18.37
N LEU A 198 -4.80 -21.45 -17.50
CA LEU A 198 -5.57 -20.21 -17.68
C LEU A 198 -4.68 -18.98 -17.49
N PHE A 199 -3.91 -18.92 -16.39
CA PHE A 199 -3.10 -17.75 -16.05
C PHE A 199 -2.02 -17.44 -17.09
N ARG A 200 -1.44 -18.47 -17.72
CA ARG A 200 -0.46 -18.31 -18.81
C ARG A 200 -1.08 -18.15 -20.20
N SER A 201 -2.41 -18.29 -20.34
CA SER A 201 -3.08 -18.16 -21.64
C SER A 201 -3.31 -16.70 -22.04
N SER A 202 -3.57 -16.47 -23.34
CA SER A 202 -4.00 -15.17 -23.87
C SER A 202 -5.37 -14.69 -23.36
N ARG A 203 -6.08 -15.51 -22.59
CA ARG A 203 -7.32 -15.12 -21.89
C ARG A 203 -7.03 -14.34 -20.60
N THR A 204 -5.77 -14.27 -20.18
CA THR A 204 -5.33 -13.51 -18.99
C THR A 204 -4.48 -12.33 -19.44
N ALA A 205 -4.62 -11.19 -18.76
CA ALA A 205 -3.73 -10.04 -18.94
C ALA A 205 -3.45 -9.39 -17.59
N VAL A 206 -2.17 -9.18 -17.27
CA VAL A 206 -1.74 -8.47 -16.05
C VAL A 206 -1.45 -7.01 -16.38
N HIS A 207 -2.23 -6.10 -15.82
CA HIS A 207 -2.12 -4.66 -15.98
C HIS A 207 -1.43 -4.03 -14.76
N PHE A 208 -0.43 -3.19 -15.01
CA PHE A 208 0.29 -2.47 -13.97
C PHE A 208 -0.26 -1.06 -13.82
N VAL A 209 -0.37 -0.58 -12.58
CA VAL A 209 -0.78 0.77 -12.24
C VAL A 209 0.39 1.46 -11.55
N THR A 210 0.89 2.51 -12.18
CA THR A 210 2.03 3.29 -11.70
C THR A 210 1.73 4.78 -11.68
N VAL A 211 2.54 5.53 -10.96
CA VAL A 211 2.60 7.00 -11.00
C VAL A 211 3.98 7.39 -11.49
N LEU A 212 4.17 8.61 -12.00
CA LEU A 212 5.46 9.06 -12.58
C LEU A 212 6.49 9.45 -11.51
N GLU A 213 6.64 8.61 -10.52
CA GLU A 213 7.75 8.63 -9.58
C GLU A 213 8.73 7.53 -9.96
N GLU A 214 10.02 7.73 -9.72
CA GLU A 214 11.08 6.81 -10.14
C GLU A 214 10.86 5.40 -9.60
N MET A 215 10.58 5.29 -8.29
CA MET A 215 10.43 3.99 -7.65
C MET A 215 9.21 3.17 -8.09
N PRO A 216 7.97 3.72 -8.14
CA PRO A 216 6.82 3.02 -8.73
C PRO A 216 7.06 2.58 -10.19
N VAL A 217 7.77 3.38 -10.98
CA VAL A 217 8.13 3.05 -12.36
C VAL A 217 9.13 1.90 -12.39
N GLN A 218 10.21 1.95 -11.60
CA GLN A 218 11.17 0.85 -11.50
C GLN A 218 10.52 -0.46 -11.01
N GLU A 219 9.69 -0.40 -9.97
CA GLU A 219 8.96 -1.58 -9.46
C GLU A 219 8.04 -2.19 -10.52
N THR A 220 7.46 -1.34 -11.39
CA THR A 220 6.69 -1.78 -12.55
C THR A 220 7.58 -2.48 -13.58
N ALA A 221 8.77 -1.96 -13.87
CA ALA A 221 9.73 -2.58 -14.77
C ALA A 221 10.14 -3.98 -14.29
N ASP A 222 10.51 -4.08 -13.00
CA ASP A 222 10.94 -5.34 -12.37
C ASP A 222 9.80 -6.37 -12.40
N GLY A 223 8.58 -5.95 -12.04
CA GLY A 223 7.40 -6.81 -12.12
C GLY A 223 7.08 -7.29 -13.53
N ILE A 224 7.24 -6.44 -14.56
CA ILE A 224 7.08 -6.84 -15.97
C ILE A 224 8.14 -7.87 -16.36
N ALA A 225 9.40 -7.68 -15.96
CA ALA A 225 10.49 -8.61 -16.23
C ALA A 225 10.23 -9.97 -15.57
N ASP A 226 9.73 -9.97 -14.33
CA ASP A 226 9.40 -11.19 -13.59
C ASP A 226 8.23 -11.97 -14.19
N LEU A 227 7.17 -11.29 -14.62
CA LEU A 227 6.06 -11.95 -15.32
C LEU A 227 6.52 -12.55 -16.65
N ARG A 228 7.36 -11.84 -17.41
CA ARG A 228 7.93 -12.37 -18.67
C ARG A 228 8.79 -13.62 -18.42
N ARG A 229 9.63 -13.59 -17.38
CA ARG A 229 10.49 -14.73 -16.98
C ARG A 229 9.67 -15.97 -16.59
N THR A 230 8.49 -15.78 -16.01
CA THR A 230 7.59 -16.86 -15.57
C THR A 230 6.51 -17.24 -16.60
N GLY A 231 6.53 -16.60 -17.77
CA GLY A 231 5.60 -16.87 -18.87
C GLY A 231 4.17 -16.36 -18.63
N LEU A 232 4.00 -15.38 -17.74
CA LEU A 232 2.71 -14.74 -17.48
C LEU A 232 2.48 -13.54 -18.42
N PRO A 233 1.26 -13.36 -18.97
CA PRO A 233 0.97 -12.35 -19.98
C PRO A 233 0.86 -10.94 -19.38
N VAL A 234 1.66 -10.00 -19.91
CA VAL A 234 1.62 -8.59 -19.55
C VAL A 234 0.65 -7.85 -20.47
N GLY A 235 -0.35 -7.18 -19.88
CA GLY A 235 -1.44 -6.51 -20.60
C GLY A 235 -1.15 -5.06 -20.97
N GLY A 236 -0.76 -4.23 -20.01
CA GLY A 236 -0.47 -2.81 -20.22
C GLY A 236 -0.18 -2.05 -18.93
N VAL A 237 0.27 -0.80 -19.05
CA VAL A 237 0.62 0.07 -17.92
C VAL A 237 -0.33 1.26 -17.88
N VAL A 238 -1.01 1.47 -16.75
CA VAL A 238 -1.82 2.65 -16.48
C VAL A 238 -0.98 3.61 -15.66
N VAL A 239 -0.58 4.72 -16.28
CA VAL A 239 0.04 5.85 -15.61
C VAL A 239 -1.08 6.69 -15.00
N ASN A 240 -1.29 6.51 -13.70
CA ASN A 240 -2.36 7.15 -12.95
C ASN A 240 -1.89 8.47 -12.32
N LEU A 241 -2.86 9.28 -11.89
CA LEU A 241 -2.65 10.58 -11.24
C LEU A 241 -1.88 11.60 -12.09
N THR A 242 -1.96 11.51 -13.42
CA THR A 242 -1.35 12.51 -14.30
C THR A 242 -2.07 13.84 -14.16
N ARG A 243 -1.33 14.95 -14.04
CA ARG A 243 -1.90 16.30 -13.97
C ARG A 243 -1.78 16.98 -15.35
N PRO A 244 -2.67 17.92 -15.68
CA PRO A 244 -2.44 18.81 -16.81
C PRO A 244 -1.20 19.67 -16.54
N ASP A 245 -0.53 20.07 -17.62
CA ASP A 245 0.61 20.99 -17.55
C ASP A 245 0.05 22.41 -17.43
N GLU A 246 0.37 23.10 -16.33
CA GLU A 246 -0.09 24.48 -16.05
C GLU A 246 0.87 25.53 -16.64
N LEU A 247 2.11 25.13 -16.93
CA LEU A 247 3.12 25.92 -17.64
C LEU A 247 3.46 25.22 -18.95
N ASP A 248 3.63 25.99 -20.02
CA ASP A 248 4.08 25.44 -21.29
C ASP A 248 5.60 25.22 -21.33
N ALA A 249 6.12 24.71 -22.45
CA ALA A 249 7.54 24.38 -22.59
C ALA A 249 8.46 25.61 -22.52
N ASP A 250 8.00 26.76 -23.00
CA ASP A 250 8.79 28.00 -23.05
C ASP A 250 8.81 28.63 -21.64
N ASP A 251 7.67 28.63 -20.94
CA ASP A 251 7.55 29.07 -19.54
C ASP A 251 8.42 28.22 -18.61
N LEU A 252 8.35 26.89 -18.75
CA LEU A 252 9.18 25.95 -17.99
C LEU A 252 10.68 26.22 -18.20
N ALA A 253 11.09 26.49 -19.45
CA ALA A 253 12.46 26.85 -19.75
C ALA A 253 12.84 28.20 -19.13
N ALA A 254 11.94 29.19 -19.17
CA ALA A 254 12.18 30.53 -18.65
C ALA A 254 12.34 30.55 -17.12
N VAL A 255 11.51 29.83 -16.38
CA VAL A 255 11.65 29.73 -14.92
C VAL A 255 12.91 28.95 -14.52
N THR A 256 13.23 27.87 -15.24
CA THR A 256 14.41 27.03 -14.97
C THR A 256 15.72 27.79 -15.24
N ALA A 257 15.77 28.54 -16.34
CA ALA A 257 16.94 29.34 -16.71
C ALA A 257 17.06 30.64 -15.89
N GLY A 258 16.05 30.99 -15.09
CA GLY A 258 15.99 32.24 -14.34
C GLY A 258 15.84 33.48 -15.22
N THR A 259 15.31 33.33 -16.44
CA THR A 259 15.05 34.45 -17.36
C THR A 259 13.70 35.11 -17.11
N ALA A 260 12.76 34.40 -16.47
CA ALA A 260 11.53 34.97 -15.95
C ALA A 260 11.82 35.91 -14.76
N GLN A 261 11.35 37.16 -14.85
CA GLN A 261 11.68 38.22 -13.89
C GLN A 261 10.51 38.51 -12.95
N ALA A 262 10.82 38.77 -11.66
CA ALA A 262 9.80 39.03 -10.65
C ALA A 262 9.08 40.38 -10.84
N ALA A 263 9.78 41.43 -11.29
CA ALA A 263 9.18 42.76 -11.41
C ALA A 263 8.04 42.85 -12.46
N PRO A 264 8.21 42.36 -13.71
CA PRO A 264 7.11 42.30 -14.68
C PRO A 264 5.94 41.45 -14.19
N LEU A 265 6.24 40.32 -13.53
CA LEU A 265 5.23 39.45 -12.94
C LEU A 265 4.43 40.18 -11.84
N ALA A 266 5.10 40.92 -10.95
CA ALA A 266 4.46 41.69 -9.88
C ALA A 266 3.48 42.75 -10.44
N GLU A 267 3.82 43.38 -11.57
CA GLU A 267 2.91 44.31 -12.27
C GLU A 267 1.67 43.60 -12.80
N ASP A 268 1.83 42.42 -13.41
CA ASP A 268 0.71 41.60 -13.91
C ASP A 268 -0.19 41.09 -12.77
N LEU A 269 0.39 40.70 -11.63
CA LEU A 269 -0.34 40.31 -10.42
C LEU A 269 -1.18 41.47 -9.86
N GLY A 270 -0.59 42.67 -9.79
CA GLY A 270 -1.30 43.89 -9.38
C GLY A 270 -2.44 44.26 -10.34
N ALA A 271 -2.20 44.14 -11.66
CA ALA A 271 -3.23 44.36 -12.67
C ALA A 271 -4.39 43.35 -12.56
N ALA A 272 -4.09 42.11 -12.17
CA ALA A 272 -5.08 41.07 -11.94
C ALA A 272 -5.90 41.25 -10.64
N GLY A 273 -5.61 42.30 -9.85
CA GLY A 273 -6.35 42.67 -8.66
C GLY A 273 -5.92 41.91 -7.40
N ILE A 274 -4.67 41.44 -7.35
CA ILE A 274 -4.08 40.91 -6.11
C ILE A 274 -3.68 42.11 -5.24
N ASP A 275 -4.22 42.13 -4.01
CA ASP A 275 -3.98 43.21 -3.06
C ASP A 275 -2.53 43.12 -2.51
N GLY A 276 -1.80 44.23 -2.53
CA GLY A 276 -0.46 44.32 -1.95
C GLY A 276 0.28 45.58 -2.34
N GLY A 277 1.21 46.03 -1.51
CA GLY A 277 2.19 47.05 -1.87
C GLY A 277 3.19 46.54 -2.93
N PRO A 278 3.96 47.43 -3.59
CA PRO A 278 4.95 47.01 -4.60
C PRO A 278 5.96 45.96 -4.11
N ASP A 279 6.43 46.11 -2.86
CA ASP A 279 7.38 45.17 -2.25
C ASP A 279 6.71 43.81 -1.96
N GLU A 280 5.46 43.81 -1.47
CA GLU A 280 4.69 42.58 -1.19
C GLU A 280 4.38 41.80 -2.47
N LEU A 281 4.05 42.50 -3.56
CA LEU A 281 3.82 41.89 -4.87
C LEU A 281 5.12 41.35 -5.49
N ALA A 282 6.26 42.01 -5.26
CA ALA A 282 7.56 41.53 -5.68
C ALA A 282 7.95 40.23 -4.94
N ASP A 283 7.77 40.20 -3.61
CA ASP A 283 8.01 39.00 -2.80
C ASP A 283 7.11 37.83 -3.22
N LEU A 284 5.82 38.11 -3.51
CA LEU A 284 4.90 37.13 -4.05
C LEU A 284 5.36 36.63 -5.42
N ALA A 285 5.77 37.52 -6.33
CA ALA A 285 6.27 37.14 -7.64
C ALA A 285 7.52 36.25 -7.55
N GLU A 286 8.47 36.57 -6.66
CA GLU A 286 9.64 35.72 -6.40
C GLU A 286 9.25 34.34 -5.87
N HIS A 287 8.27 34.30 -4.95
CA HIS A 287 7.74 33.05 -4.42
C HIS A 287 7.08 32.19 -5.51
N LEU A 288 6.22 32.79 -6.34
CA LEU A 288 5.56 32.11 -7.47
C LEU A 288 6.60 31.56 -8.46
N LEU A 289 7.63 32.34 -8.80
CA LEU A 289 8.73 31.88 -9.67
C LEU A 289 9.52 30.72 -9.05
N ALA A 290 9.73 30.73 -7.72
CA ALA A 290 10.33 29.59 -7.02
C ALA A 290 9.45 28.34 -7.10
N GLN A 291 8.15 28.47 -6.90
CA GLN A 291 7.20 27.37 -7.11
C GLN A 291 7.21 26.85 -8.56
N GLY A 292 7.35 27.75 -9.53
CA GLY A 292 7.52 27.41 -10.95
C GLY A 292 8.77 26.58 -11.21
N ARG A 293 9.91 26.93 -10.60
CA ARG A 293 11.16 26.14 -10.69
C ARG A 293 11.00 24.74 -10.10
N ASP A 294 10.45 24.64 -8.88
CA ASP A 294 10.18 23.33 -8.25
C ASP A 294 9.25 22.47 -9.11
N HIS A 295 8.24 23.09 -9.75
CA HIS A 295 7.36 22.43 -10.68
C HIS A 295 8.09 21.94 -11.93
N ALA A 296 8.99 22.76 -12.50
CA ALA A 296 9.77 22.41 -13.68
C ALA A 296 10.72 21.22 -13.42
N GLU A 297 11.40 21.19 -12.27
CA GLU A 297 12.22 20.05 -11.86
C GLU A 297 11.39 18.76 -11.75
N ARG A 298 10.23 18.84 -11.10
CA ARG A 298 9.31 17.69 -10.98
C ARG A 298 8.83 17.22 -12.34
N LYS A 299 8.46 18.14 -13.22
CA LYS A 299 7.99 17.85 -14.58
C LYS A 299 9.07 17.16 -15.41
N ALA A 300 10.32 17.62 -15.33
CA ALA A 300 11.45 16.98 -15.99
C ALA A 300 11.66 15.53 -15.51
N LEU A 301 11.54 15.28 -14.21
CA LEU A 301 11.57 13.92 -13.65
C LEU A 301 10.40 13.08 -14.17
N GLU A 302 9.17 13.60 -14.12
CA GLU A 302 7.99 12.89 -14.62
C GLU A 302 8.13 12.50 -16.10
N ASP A 303 8.70 13.37 -16.93
CA ASP A 303 8.90 13.11 -18.35
C ASP A 303 10.03 12.10 -18.61
N ALA A 304 11.10 12.10 -17.80
CA ALA A 304 12.11 11.05 -17.80
C ALA A 304 11.51 9.68 -17.45
N GLN A 305 10.69 9.62 -16.39
CA GLN A 305 10.00 8.40 -15.99
C GLN A 305 8.98 7.94 -17.04
N ARG A 306 8.29 8.87 -17.68
CA ARG A 306 7.37 8.59 -18.80
C ARG A 306 8.11 8.00 -19.99
N ALA A 307 9.29 8.52 -20.32
CA ALA A 307 10.14 7.97 -21.36
C ALA A 307 10.55 6.53 -21.02
N LEU A 308 10.91 6.25 -19.77
CA LEU A 308 11.21 4.90 -19.31
C LEU A 308 10.01 3.95 -19.46
N VAL A 309 8.80 4.35 -19.05
CA VAL A 309 7.57 3.55 -19.24
C VAL A 309 7.33 3.21 -20.71
N ALA A 310 7.63 4.14 -21.62
CA ALA A 310 7.49 3.91 -23.06
C ALA A 310 8.44 2.80 -23.58
N THR A 311 9.56 2.54 -22.90
CA THR A 311 10.53 1.49 -23.28
C THR A 311 10.06 0.07 -22.94
N TYR A 312 9.04 -0.10 -22.09
CA TYR A 312 8.62 -1.42 -21.62
C TYR A 312 8.02 -2.32 -22.72
N GLY A 313 7.68 -1.76 -23.88
CA GLY A 313 7.15 -2.51 -25.02
C GLY A 313 5.75 -3.06 -24.78
N VAL A 314 4.93 -2.35 -23.99
CA VAL A 314 3.52 -2.68 -23.70
C VAL A 314 2.64 -1.44 -23.88
N PRO A 315 1.32 -1.62 -24.14
CA PRO A 315 0.39 -0.50 -24.21
C PRO A 315 0.38 0.31 -22.91
N HIS A 316 0.39 1.64 -23.01
CA HIS A 316 0.28 2.52 -21.85
C HIS A 316 -0.91 3.49 -21.98
N LEU A 317 -1.61 3.70 -20.86
CA LEU A 317 -2.76 4.59 -20.74
C LEU A 317 -2.49 5.65 -19.68
N ARG A 318 -3.04 6.85 -19.84
CA ARG A 318 -2.96 7.93 -18.85
C ARG A 318 -4.32 8.09 -18.18
N ALA A 319 -4.33 8.19 -16.85
CA ALA A 319 -5.53 8.48 -16.07
C ALA A 319 -5.29 9.75 -15.22
N PRO A 320 -6.15 10.78 -15.36
CA PRO A 320 -5.90 12.06 -14.72
C PRO A 320 -6.12 12.00 -13.20
N ALA A 321 -5.38 12.83 -12.46
CA ALA A 321 -5.64 13.07 -11.06
C ALA A 321 -7.01 13.75 -10.90
N HIS A 322 -7.94 13.11 -10.20
CA HIS A 322 -9.24 13.69 -9.93
C HIS A 322 -9.18 14.48 -8.62
N GLY A 323 -9.09 15.81 -8.72
CA GLY A 323 -9.28 16.70 -7.58
C GLY A 323 -10.63 16.42 -6.92
N GLY A 324 -10.61 16.06 -5.64
CA GLY A 324 -11.75 15.49 -4.92
C GLY A 324 -12.95 16.43 -4.80
N ARG A 325 -13.75 16.60 -5.87
CA ARG A 325 -15.02 17.36 -5.84
C ARG A 325 -16.09 16.89 -6.85
N ARG A 326 -15.99 15.67 -7.40
CA ARG A 326 -17.14 15.01 -8.04
C ARG A 326 -17.47 13.69 -7.36
N ARG A 327 -18.17 13.77 -6.23
CA ARG A 327 -19.07 12.66 -5.85
C ARG A 327 -20.04 12.47 -7.01
N PRO A 328 -20.23 11.26 -7.56
CA PRO A 328 -21.17 11.00 -8.64
C PRO A 328 -22.60 11.03 -8.09
N ARG A 329 -23.08 12.19 -7.63
CA ARG A 329 -24.42 12.33 -7.03
C ARG A 329 -25.51 12.78 -7.99
N ARG A 330 -25.22 12.95 -9.29
CA ARG A 330 -26.23 13.45 -10.25
C ARG A 330 -26.41 12.68 -11.56
N ALA A 331 -25.85 11.47 -11.67
CA ALA A 331 -26.17 10.54 -12.76
C ALA A 331 -26.99 9.31 -12.33
N LEU A 332 -27.38 9.22 -11.04
CA LEU A 332 -28.01 8.01 -10.46
C LEU A 332 -29.52 8.12 -10.19
N ARG A 333 -30.20 9.18 -10.66
CA ARG A 333 -31.68 9.26 -10.66
C ARG A 333 -32.20 9.96 -11.92
N ALA A 334 -32.16 9.25 -13.04
CA ALA A 334 -33.04 9.53 -14.17
C ALA A 334 -33.50 8.18 -14.74
N GLY A 335 -34.72 7.80 -14.37
CA GLY A 335 -35.33 6.52 -14.70
C GLY A 335 -36.60 6.37 -13.89
N GLY A 336 -37.63 7.10 -14.32
CA GLY A 336 -38.96 7.07 -13.72
C GLY A 336 -39.53 5.66 -13.69
N ALA A 337 -40.17 5.32 -12.58
CA ALA A 337 -40.99 4.13 -12.47
C ALA A 337 -42.14 4.19 -13.49
N PRO A 338 -42.46 3.11 -14.21
CA PRO A 338 -43.63 3.07 -15.05
C PRO A 338 -44.88 2.97 -14.17
N ALA A 339 -45.88 3.79 -14.51
CA ALA A 339 -47.22 3.73 -13.96
C ALA A 339 -47.83 2.35 -14.26
N ALA A 340 -48.18 1.61 -13.21
CA ALA A 340 -49.06 0.46 -13.31
C ALA A 340 -50.51 0.93 -13.12
N THR A 341 -51.25 0.93 -14.21
CA THR A 341 -52.70 0.92 -14.26
C THR A 341 -53.25 -0.33 -13.61
N GLY A 342 -54.24 -0.19 -12.72
CA GLY A 342 -54.95 -1.31 -12.10
C GLY A 342 -56.06 -0.80 -11.21
N ASP A 343 -57.27 -0.78 -11.77
CA ASP A 343 -58.53 -0.44 -11.12
C ASP A 343 -58.81 -1.24 -9.84
N GLY A 344 -59.45 -0.55 -8.90
CA GLY A 344 -60.56 -1.11 -8.12
C GLY A 344 -60.22 -1.95 -6.89
N MET A 345 -60.15 -1.29 -5.73
CA MET A 345 -61.03 -1.69 -4.62
C MET A 345 -61.16 -0.59 -3.56
N THR A 346 -62.40 -0.16 -3.38
CA THR A 346 -62.90 0.76 -2.37
C THR A 346 -62.93 0.10 -0.99
N VAL A 347 -62.40 0.78 0.04
CA VAL A 347 -63.01 0.78 1.38
C VAL A 347 -62.92 2.18 1.98
N SER A 348 -64.10 2.73 2.24
CA SER A 348 -64.39 4.02 2.88
C SER A 348 -64.45 3.93 4.40
N SER A 349 -64.48 5.12 5.04
CA SER A 349 -64.96 5.46 6.39
C SER A 349 -63.92 5.31 7.52
N THR A 350 -63.67 6.29 8.40
CA THR A 350 -64.51 7.40 8.92
C THR A 350 -63.61 8.51 9.53
N PRO A 351 -64.03 9.79 9.57
CA PRO A 351 -63.24 10.91 10.08
C PRO A 351 -63.63 11.36 11.51
N GLY A 352 -62.69 11.97 12.21
CA GLY A 352 -62.91 12.80 13.40
C GLY A 352 -61.57 13.05 14.11
N GLY A 353 -61.15 14.26 14.48
CA GLY A 353 -61.76 15.59 14.45
C GLY A 353 -61.13 16.43 15.57
N GLY A 354 -60.65 17.63 15.22
CA GLY A 354 -60.23 18.69 16.17
C GLY A 354 -58.75 18.66 16.60
N ALA A 355 -57.98 19.75 16.64
CA ALA A 355 -58.29 21.16 16.41
C ALA A 355 -57.01 21.89 15.95
N ALA A 356 -57.21 22.87 15.07
CA ALA A 356 -56.19 23.81 14.61
C ALA A 356 -56.23 25.06 15.49
N GLU A 357 -55.05 25.52 15.92
CA GLU A 357 -54.85 26.90 16.38
C GLU A 357 -53.77 27.56 15.53
N ARG A 358 -54.08 28.77 15.06
CA ARG A 358 -53.32 29.55 14.09
C ARG A 358 -52.41 30.55 14.81
N LEU A 359 -51.19 30.67 14.27
CA LEU A 359 -50.45 31.90 13.97
C LEU A 359 -50.32 32.99 15.06
N GLY A 360 -49.10 33.11 15.58
CA GLY A 360 -48.55 34.34 16.14
C GLY A 360 -47.17 34.64 15.54
N SER A 361 -47.12 35.62 14.64
CA SER A 361 -45.92 36.13 13.97
C SER A 361 -45.09 37.01 14.91
N HIS A 362 -43.82 36.71 15.20
CA HIS A 362 -42.87 37.70 15.73
C HIS A 362 -41.44 37.53 15.16
N ARG A 363 -41.03 38.59 14.45
CA ARG A 363 -39.69 39.10 14.12
C ARG A 363 -38.47 38.22 14.46
N ARG A 364 -37.77 37.75 13.41
CA ARG A 364 -36.38 37.27 13.50
C ARG A 364 -35.45 38.45 13.79
N SER A 365 -35.00 38.57 15.04
CA SER A 365 -33.80 39.35 15.38
C SER A 365 -32.56 38.58 14.97
N SER A 366 -31.70 39.24 14.19
CA SER A 366 -30.37 38.79 13.81
C SER A 366 -29.47 38.70 15.05
N HIS A 367 -29.35 37.50 15.62
CA HIS A 367 -28.21 37.22 16.48
C HIS A 367 -26.98 36.99 15.60
N ARG A 368 -26.12 38.00 15.55
CA ARG A 368 -24.71 37.87 15.18
C ARG A 368 -24.14 36.73 16.02
N VAL A 369 -23.76 35.64 15.37
CA VAL A 369 -22.96 34.58 15.99
C VAL A 369 -21.62 35.24 16.30
N GLY A 370 -21.40 35.53 17.58
CA GLY A 370 -20.13 35.99 18.09
C GLY A 370 -19.07 34.95 17.76
N ARG A 371 -17.93 35.45 17.26
CA ARG A 371 -16.67 34.73 17.13
C ARG A 371 -16.43 33.93 18.41
N LEU A 372 -16.54 32.61 18.35
CA LEU A 372 -16.04 31.75 19.41
C LEU A 372 -14.52 31.86 19.36
N ALA A 373 -13.98 32.67 20.27
CA ALA A 373 -12.60 32.55 20.71
C ALA A 373 -12.46 31.16 21.35
N GLY A 374 -11.99 30.19 20.56
CA GLY A 374 -11.29 29.01 21.04
C GLY A 374 -9.81 29.26 20.80
N ASP A 375 -9.17 29.91 21.78
CA ASP A 375 -7.72 30.07 21.85
C ASP A 375 -7.04 28.70 22.00
N ALA A 376 -5.87 28.58 21.35
CA ALA A 376 -4.97 27.43 21.24
C ALA A 376 -5.52 26.26 20.41
N ALA A 377 -5.21 26.26 19.11
CA ALA A 377 -5.07 25.01 18.37
C ALA A 377 -4.04 24.15 19.13
N GLU A 378 -4.44 23.00 19.68
CA GLU A 378 -3.51 22.04 20.26
C GLU A 378 -2.55 21.58 19.16
N VAL A 379 -1.41 22.24 19.07
CA VAL A 379 -0.28 21.82 18.25
C VAL A 379 0.26 20.57 18.91
N ALA A 380 0.26 19.44 18.20
CA ALA A 380 0.86 18.20 18.68
C ALA A 380 2.28 18.48 19.20
N PRO A 381 2.72 17.80 20.29
CA PRO A 381 4.06 18.03 20.81
C PRO A 381 5.10 17.83 19.70
N HIS A 382 6.20 18.57 19.76
CA HIS A 382 7.25 18.44 18.74
C HIS A 382 8.07 17.17 19.01
N LEU A 383 8.29 16.36 17.98
CA LEU A 383 9.18 15.21 18.05
C LEU A 383 10.61 15.65 17.80
N ASP A 384 11.40 15.74 18.87
CA ASP A 384 12.83 16.06 18.80
C ASP A 384 13.64 14.79 18.51
N LEU A 385 13.93 14.56 17.22
CA LEU A 385 14.69 13.40 16.77
C LEU A 385 16.18 13.48 17.10
N ASP A 386 16.74 14.69 17.27
CA ASP A 386 18.13 14.87 17.69
C ASP A 386 18.30 14.42 19.14
N ALA A 387 17.39 14.83 20.02
CA ALA A 387 17.40 14.36 21.41
C ALA A 387 17.28 12.83 21.50
N LEU A 388 16.46 12.22 20.64
CA LEU A 388 16.30 10.76 20.59
C LEU A 388 17.60 10.04 20.18
N ILE A 389 18.29 10.51 19.15
CA ILE A 389 19.52 9.87 18.65
C ILE A 389 20.77 10.26 19.45
N ASP A 390 20.73 11.34 20.23
CA ASP A 390 21.81 11.72 21.15
C ASP A 390 21.72 10.97 22.49
N ASP A 391 20.52 10.54 22.89
CA ASP A 391 20.32 9.75 24.11
C ASP A 391 21.01 8.38 23.97
N ARG A 392 22.07 8.17 24.76
CA ARG A 392 22.80 6.90 24.84
C ARG A 392 22.01 5.81 25.57
N GLY A 393 20.90 6.16 26.23
CA GLY A 393 19.92 5.23 26.77
C GLY A 393 19.15 4.52 25.65
N THR A 394 18.86 5.20 24.54
CA THR A 394 18.20 4.63 23.36
C THR A 394 19.18 3.78 22.58
N GLY A 395 19.07 2.46 22.66
CA GLY A 395 19.90 1.51 21.92
C GLY A 395 19.29 1.04 20.60
N ILE A 396 17.96 1.13 20.45
CA ILE A 396 17.23 0.65 19.27
C ILE A 396 16.19 1.68 18.83
N VAL A 397 16.16 2.02 17.54
CA VAL A 397 15.12 2.83 16.91
C VAL A 397 14.46 2.03 15.80
N VAL A 398 13.14 1.83 15.89
CA VAL A 398 12.37 1.08 14.88
C VAL A 398 11.50 2.05 14.08
N CYS A 399 11.75 2.13 12.77
CA CYS A 399 10.95 2.93 11.84
C CYS A 399 9.83 2.06 11.24
N CYS A 400 8.57 2.42 11.50
CA CYS A 400 7.39 1.70 11.01
C CYS A 400 6.37 2.62 10.33
N GLY A 401 5.39 2.06 9.63
CA GLY A 401 4.45 2.83 8.81
C GLY A 401 4.08 2.16 7.49
N SER A 402 3.15 2.78 6.76
CA SER A 402 2.60 2.20 5.53
C SER A 402 3.61 2.16 4.37
N GLY A 403 3.27 1.46 3.29
CA GLY A 403 4.14 1.36 2.12
C GLY A 403 4.28 2.69 1.39
N GLY A 404 5.50 3.04 0.97
CA GLY A 404 5.76 4.22 0.14
C GLY A 404 5.89 5.57 0.86
N VAL A 405 5.71 5.61 2.19
CA VAL A 405 5.79 6.87 2.99
C VAL A 405 7.21 7.36 3.29
N GLY A 406 8.25 6.64 2.87
CA GLY A 406 9.65 7.02 3.08
C GLY A 406 10.29 6.51 4.38
N LYS A 407 9.87 5.34 4.88
CA LYS A 407 10.48 4.67 6.05
C LYS A 407 11.97 4.44 5.89
N THR A 408 12.39 3.78 4.81
CA THR A 408 13.80 3.48 4.53
C THR A 408 14.64 4.75 4.48
N THR A 409 14.14 5.80 3.83
CA THR A 409 14.81 7.11 3.77
C THR A 409 14.92 7.74 5.16
N THR A 410 13.86 7.67 5.96
CA THR A 410 13.86 8.20 7.35
C THR A 410 14.83 7.42 8.24
N ALA A 411 14.81 6.08 8.17
CA ALA A 411 15.71 5.20 8.91
C ALA A 411 17.18 5.42 8.53
N ALA A 412 17.46 5.49 7.23
CA ALA A 412 18.78 5.80 6.68
C ALA A 412 19.29 7.16 7.13
N ALA A 413 18.46 8.21 7.04
CA ALA A 413 18.81 9.56 7.45
C ALA A 413 19.04 9.66 8.96
N LEU A 414 18.20 9.02 9.79
CA LEU A 414 18.39 8.94 11.24
C LEU A 414 19.69 8.22 11.60
N ALA A 415 19.98 7.09 10.96
CA ALA A 415 21.18 6.31 11.22
C ALA A 415 22.45 7.08 10.84
N MET A 416 22.45 7.72 9.67
CA MET A 416 23.57 8.54 9.22
C MET A 416 23.79 9.73 10.13
N ARG A 417 22.72 10.46 10.47
CA ARG A 417 22.81 11.60 11.37
C ARG A 417 23.32 11.22 12.76
N ALA A 418 22.88 10.09 13.30
CA ALA A 418 23.39 9.57 14.56
C ALA A 418 24.89 9.25 14.48
N ALA A 419 25.35 8.63 13.39
CA ALA A 419 26.76 8.32 13.17
C ALA A 419 27.62 9.60 13.06
N GLU A 420 27.17 10.60 12.32
CA GLU A 420 27.85 11.90 12.20
C GLU A 420 27.88 12.69 13.52
N ARG A 421 27.01 12.33 14.47
CA ARG A 421 27.00 12.86 15.84
C ARG A 421 27.75 11.99 16.84
N GLY A 422 28.54 11.03 16.36
CA GLY A 422 29.45 10.24 17.20
C GLY A 422 28.83 8.97 17.80
N ARG A 423 27.76 8.44 17.22
CA ARG A 423 27.22 7.11 17.54
C ARG A 423 27.91 6.04 16.67
N LYS A 424 27.97 4.80 17.18
CA LYS A 424 28.35 3.63 16.38
C LYS A 424 27.08 2.91 15.98
N VAL A 425 26.68 3.08 14.73
CA VAL A 425 25.34 2.74 14.25
C VAL A 425 25.40 1.57 13.29
N VAL A 426 24.42 0.68 13.38
CA VAL A 426 24.06 -0.23 12.28
C VAL A 426 22.62 0.02 11.86
N VAL A 427 22.40 0.22 10.56
CA VAL A 427 21.07 0.25 9.97
C VAL A 427 20.73 -1.10 9.35
N LEU A 428 19.63 -1.69 9.79
CA LEU A 428 19.11 -2.98 9.36
C LEU A 428 17.85 -2.74 8.54
N THR A 429 17.83 -3.14 7.27
CA THR A 429 16.58 -3.22 6.50
C THR A 429 16.10 -4.65 6.36
N ILE A 430 14.79 -4.83 6.51
CA ILE A 430 14.07 -6.09 6.24
C ILE A 430 13.33 -5.97 4.90
N ASP A 431 13.32 -4.78 4.27
CA ASP A 431 12.75 -4.58 2.94
C ASP A 431 13.71 -5.18 1.89
N PRO A 432 13.29 -6.19 1.10
CA PRO A 432 14.13 -6.74 0.04
C PRO A 432 14.43 -5.74 -1.08
N ALA A 433 13.74 -4.59 -1.11
CA ALA A 433 14.05 -3.54 -2.06
C ALA A 433 15.47 -2.99 -1.82
N ARG A 434 16.27 -2.87 -2.90
CA ARG A 434 17.65 -2.34 -2.88
C ARG A 434 17.76 -0.84 -2.49
N ARG A 435 16.71 -0.25 -1.90
CA ARG A 435 16.58 1.19 -1.55
C ARG A 435 17.66 1.66 -0.59
N LEU A 436 17.87 0.91 0.50
CA LEU A 436 18.87 1.26 1.50
C LEU A 436 20.27 1.18 0.88
N ALA A 437 20.54 0.11 0.12
CA ALA A 437 21.82 -0.09 -0.56
C ALA A 437 22.14 1.07 -1.52
N GLN A 438 21.18 1.43 -2.39
CA GLN A 438 21.29 2.56 -3.31
C GLN A 438 21.58 3.87 -2.58
N SER A 439 20.78 4.21 -1.56
CA SER A 439 20.94 5.46 -0.81
C SER A 439 22.28 5.57 -0.07
N MET A 440 22.85 4.43 0.31
CA MET A 440 24.14 4.34 1.01
C MET A 440 25.33 4.16 0.06
N GLY A 441 25.12 4.11 -1.26
CA GLY A 441 26.18 3.88 -2.24
C GLY A 441 26.78 2.47 -2.18
N ILE A 442 26.01 1.47 -1.72
CA ILE A 442 26.42 0.07 -1.60
C ILE A 442 25.80 -0.74 -2.74
N GLU A 443 26.62 -1.54 -3.43
CA GLU A 443 26.16 -2.38 -4.56
C GLU A 443 25.16 -3.46 -4.10
N GLU A 444 25.51 -4.19 -3.05
CA GLU A 444 24.69 -5.27 -2.48
C GLU A 444 24.80 -5.31 -0.95
N LEU A 445 23.65 -5.49 -0.30
CA LEU A 445 23.55 -5.74 1.14
C LEU A 445 23.15 -7.19 1.38
N ASP A 446 23.70 -7.79 2.43
CA ASP A 446 23.40 -9.14 2.88
C ASP A 446 23.36 -9.17 4.42
N ASN A 447 23.30 -10.38 5.00
CA ASN A 447 23.25 -10.63 6.45
C ASN A 447 24.49 -10.17 7.23
N THR A 448 25.51 -9.67 6.55
CA THR A 448 26.76 -9.16 7.11
C THR A 448 26.75 -7.63 7.12
N PRO A 449 26.97 -6.98 8.27
CA PRO A 449 27.19 -5.54 8.34
C PRO A 449 28.32 -5.09 7.41
N ARG A 450 28.04 -4.10 6.55
CA ARG A 450 29.00 -3.48 5.64
C ARG A 450 29.17 -2.00 6.00
N PRO A 451 30.40 -1.49 6.11
CA PRO A 451 30.63 -0.08 6.44
C PRO A 451 30.16 0.82 5.30
N VAL A 452 29.45 1.89 5.66
CA VAL A 452 29.05 2.96 4.74
C VAL A 452 30.22 3.94 4.61
N VAL A 453 30.74 4.10 3.40
CA VAL A 453 31.83 5.04 3.10
C VAL A 453 31.26 6.43 2.87
N GLY A 454 31.91 7.48 3.40
CA GLY A 454 31.49 8.87 3.18
C GLY A 454 30.75 9.51 4.35
N ILE A 455 30.72 8.86 5.51
CA ILE A 455 30.30 9.45 6.79
C ILE A 455 31.35 10.45 7.27
N ASP A 456 30.92 11.61 7.77
CA ASP A 456 31.83 12.61 8.31
C ASP A 456 32.59 12.06 9.54
N PRO A 457 33.92 11.89 9.48
CA PRO A 457 34.68 11.36 10.59
C PRO A 457 34.82 12.36 11.76
N ALA A 458 34.46 13.64 11.58
CA ALA A 458 34.63 14.67 12.60
C ALA A 458 33.84 14.39 13.89
N GLY A 459 32.69 13.71 13.77
CA GLY A 459 31.88 13.28 14.91
C GLY A 459 32.43 12.06 15.66
N GLY A 460 33.38 11.32 15.08
CA GLY A 460 33.98 10.13 15.68
C GLY A 460 33.08 8.89 15.72
N GLY A 461 31.96 8.90 14.99
CA GLY A 461 31.04 7.76 14.88
C GLY A 461 31.30 6.90 13.64
N SER A 462 30.46 5.89 13.45
CA SER A 462 30.53 4.97 12.31
C SER A 462 29.13 4.49 11.93
N LEU A 463 28.92 4.20 10.65
CA LEU A 463 27.68 3.61 10.15
C LEU A 463 27.98 2.34 9.36
N ASP A 464 27.36 1.24 9.78
CA ASP A 464 27.26 0.03 8.98
C ASP A 464 25.82 -0.14 8.47
N ALA A 465 25.65 -0.75 7.30
CA ALA A 465 24.37 -1.12 6.75
C ALA A 465 24.32 -2.62 6.47
N MET A 466 23.15 -3.22 6.68
CA MET A 466 22.89 -4.61 6.31
C MET A 466 21.43 -4.81 5.90
N MET A 467 21.20 -5.85 5.12
CA MET A 467 19.87 -6.30 4.73
C MET A 467 19.67 -7.71 5.22
N LEU A 468 18.54 -7.98 5.84
CA LEU A 468 18.21 -9.33 6.23
C LEU A 468 17.80 -10.16 5.00
N ASP A 469 18.70 -11.02 4.53
CA ASP A 469 18.31 -12.08 3.58
C ASP A 469 17.60 -13.19 4.36
N MET A 470 16.30 -13.29 4.13
CA MET A 470 15.40 -14.14 4.90
C MET A 470 15.69 -15.63 4.69
N LYS A 471 16.06 -16.04 3.47
CA LYS A 471 16.36 -17.45 3.17
C LYS A 471 17.71 -17.82 3.74
N SER A 472 18.73 -17.01 3.48
CA SER A 472 20.08 -17.20 4.01
C SER A 472 20.08 -17.22 5.54
N THR A 473 19.26 -16.39 6.19
CA THR A 473 19.12 -16.40 7.66
C THR A 473 18.55 -17.74 8.16
N PHE A 474 17.57 -18.31 7.45
CA PHE A 474 16.99 -19.61 7.81
C PHE A 474 18.02 -20.74 7.65
N ASP A 475 18.77 -20.69 6.55
CA ASP A 475 19.83 -21.65 6.24
C ASP A 475 20.97 -21.56 7.28
N GLU A 476 21.42 -20.35 7.65
CA GLU A 476 22.41 -20.09 8.70
C GLU A 476 21.98 -20.63 10.07
N VAL A 477 20.70 -20.47 10.44
CA VAL A 477 20.16 -21.02 11.70
C VAL A 477 20.17 -22.54 11.67
N VAL A 478 19.78 -23.16 10.55
CA VAL A 478 19.84 -24.62 10.40
C VAL A 478 21.27 -25.13 10.50
N GLU A 479 22.21 -24.47 9.81
CA GLU A 479 23.62 -24.84 9.80
C GLU A 479 24.30 -24.65 11.17
N SER A 480 23.91 -23.62 11.93
CA SER A 480 24.49 -23.34 13.26
C SER A 480 23.92 -24.20 14.39
N GLN A 481 22.70 -24.74 14.26
CA GLN A 481 22.01 -25.49 15.32
C GLN A 481 21.96 -27.01 15.07
N ALA A 482 22.15 -27.47 13.83
CA ALA A 482 22.13 -28.88 13.48
C ALA A 482 23.53 -29.43 13.14
N SER A 483 23.72 -30.75 13.30
CA SER A 483 24.91 -31.39 12.73
C SER A 483 24.91 -31.28 11.20
N PRO A 484 26.08 -31.27 10.52
CA PRO A 484 26.15 -31.06 9.06
C PRO A 484 25.25 -32.01 8.25
N GLU A 485 25.13 -33.26 8.70
CA GLU A 485 24.27 -34.28 8.07
C GLU A 485 22.78 -33.96 8.22
N LYS A 486 22.35 -33.50 9.40
CA LYS A 486 20.97 -33.09 9.67
C LYS A 486 20.64 -31.79 8.96
N ALA A 487 21.56 -30.82 8.99
CA ALA A 487 21.42 -29.55 8.28
C ALA A 487 21.15 -29.81 6.79
N ARG A 488 21.98 -30.65 6.14
CA ARG A 488 21.78 -31.02 4.74
C ARG A 488 20.43 -31.70 4.48
N ALA A 489 20.01 -32.62 5.36
CA ALA A 489 18.70 -33.27 5.23
C ALA A 489 17.51 -32.30 5.39
N ILE A 490 17.68 -31.23 6.17
CA ILE A 490 16.69 -30.16 6.31
C ILE A 490 16.70 -29.26 5.06
N LEU A 491 17.89 -28.79 4.64
CA LEU A 491 18.06 -27.89 3.49
C LEU A 491 17.57 -28.51 2.17
N ASP A 492 17.77 -29.83 2.00
CA ASP A 492 17.31 -30.57 0.81
C ASP A 492 15.81 -30.94 0.86
N ASN A 493 15.11 -30.69 1.99
CA ASN A 493 13.72 -31.08 2.15
C ASN A 493 12.77 -30.16 1.34
N PRO A 494 11.89 -30.70 0.46
CA PRO A 494 10.97 -29.88 -0.33
C PRO A 494 10.03 -28.98 0.48
N PHE A 495 9.61 -29.42 1.68
CA PHE A 495 8.82 -28.60 2.59
C PHE A 495 9.66 -27.47 3.17
N TYR A 496 10.90 -27.73 3.56
CA TYR A 496 11.80 -26.69 4.04
C TYR A 496 12.05 -25.63 2.96
N VAL A 497 12.37 -26.04 1.73
CA VAL A 497 12.61 -25.12 0.60
C VAL A 497 11.39 -24.26 0.31
N ALA A 498 10.19 -24.85 0.33
CA ALA A 498 8.95 -24.10 0.17
C ALA A 498 8.71 -23.13 1.35
N LEU A 499 8.94 -23.58 2.60
CA LEU A 499 8.79 -22.75 3.79
C LEU A 499 9.82 -21.61 3.85
N SER A 500 11.10 -21.85 3.57
CA SER A 500 12.15 -20.84 3.66
C SER A 500 12.09 -19.78 2.54
N SER A 501 11.41 -20.06 1.44
CA SER A 501 11.27 -19.15 0.29
C SER A 501 9.95 -18.39 0.22
N SER A 502 8.87 -18.91 0.81
CA SER A 502 7.50 -18.37 0.59
C SER A 502 6.68 -18.11 1.85
N PHE A 503 7.21 -18.42 3.04
CA PHE A 503 6.46 -18.27 4.28
C PHE A 503 6.22 -16.80 4.60
N ALA A 504 4.95 -16.38 4.47
CA ALA A 504 4.45 -15.14 5.02
C ALA A 504 4.34 -15.30 6.55
N GLY A 505 5.01 -14.45 7.31
CA GLY A 505 5.08 -14.57 8.76
C GLY A 505 6.52 -14.74 9.25
N THR A 506 7.25 -15.82 8.95
CA THR A 506 8.64 -16.14 9.41
C THR A 506 9.64 -15.04 9.10
N GLN A 507 9.39 -14.27 8.03
CA GLN A 507 10.20 -13.13 7.61
C GLN A 507 10.34 -12.13 8.76
N GLU A 508 9.20 -11.82 9.37
CA GLU A 508 9.09 -10.95 10.52
C GLU A 508 9.76 -11.53 11.79
N TYR A 509 9.81 -12.86 11.95
CA TYR A 509 10.41 -13.56 13.11
C TYR A 509 11.93 -13.60 13.01
N MET A 510 12.47 -13.86 11.83
CA MET A 510 13.91 -13.96 11.64
C MET A 510 14.57 -12.60 11.78
N ALA A 511 13.88 -11.54 11.37
CA ALA A 511 14.28 -10.17 11.67
C ALA A 511 14.40 -9.93 13.17
N MET A 512 13.45 -10.40 13.98
CA MET A 512 13.53 -10.32 15.45
C MET A 512 14.69 -11.12 16.04
N GLU A 513 14.94 -12.33 15.54
CA GLU A 513 16.07 -13.14 16.02
C GLU A 513 17.40 -12.48 15.68
N LYS A 514 17.60 -12.02 14.43
CA LYS A 514 18.84 -11.34 14.01
C LYS A 514 19.03 -10.02 14.76
N LEU A 515 17.97 -9.23 14.94
CA LEU A 515 18.01 -8.01 15.77
C LEU A 515 18.47 -8.34 17.19
N GLY A 516 17.90 -9.36 17.82
CA GLY A 516 18.30 -9.82 19.14
C GLY A 516 19.75 -10.31 19.19
N GLN A 517 20.22 -11.00 18.14
CA GLN A 517 21.61 -11.45 18.01
C GLN A 517 22.58 -10.26 17.89
N ILE A 518 22.31 -9.32 16.98
CA ILE A 518 23.13 -8.11 16.78
C ILE A 518 23.19 -7.30 18.07
N HIS A 519 22.06 -7.08 18.74
CA HIS A 519 22.01 -6.35 20.00
C HIS A 519 22.84 -7.01 21.10
N ARG A 520 22.73 -8.33 21.25
CA ARG A 520 23.53 -9.09 22.22
C ARG A 520 25.02 -8.98 21.89
N GLN A 521 25.40 -9.18 20.63
CA GLN A 521 26.80 -9.09 20.20
C GLN A 521 27.35 -7.68 20.41
N ALA A 522 26.57 -6.65 20.06
CA ALA A 522 26.92 -5.26 20.25
C ALA A 522 27.16 -4.91 21.72
N LYS A 523 26.33 -5.44 22.65
CA LYS A 523 26.55 -5.27 24.09
C LYS A 523 27.81 -5.95 24.61
N VAL A 524 28.22 -7.07 24.01
CA VAL A 524 29.44 -7.81 24.42
C VAL A 524 30.69 -7.13 23.88
N ASP A 525 30.71 -6.79 22.60
CA ASP A 525 31.91 -6.32 21.91
C ASP A 525 32.05 -4.78 21.90
N GLY A 526 30.97 -4.05 22.22
CA GLY A 526 30.92 -2.59 22.10
C GLY A 526 31.00 -2.09 20.66
N THR A 527 30.56 -2.93 19.70
CA THR A 527 30.61 -2.63 18.25
C THR A 527 29.60 -1.58 17.84
N TYR A 528 28.37 -1.63 18.38
CA TYR A 528 27.32 -0.66 18.12
C TYR A 528 26.70 -0.15 19.41
N ASP A 529 26.35 1.13 19.44
CA ASP A 529 25.55 1.75 20.49
C ASP A 529 24.16 2.18 19.99
N LEU A 530 23.89 2.12 18.69
CA LEU A 530 22.57 2.30 18.10
C LEU A 530 22.30 1.24 17.03
N ILE A 531 21.10 0.66 17.05
CA ILE A 531 20.57 -0.14 15.95
C ILE A 531 19.33 0.57 15.41
N VAL A 532 19.33 0.92 14.12
CA VAL A 532 18.16 1.49 13.44
C VAL A 532 17.54 0.43 12.56
N VAL A 533 16.24 0.16 12.72
CA VAL A 533 15.52 -0.91 12.01
C VAL A 533 14.53 -0.30 11.02
N ASP A 534 14.70 -0.60 9.73
CA ASP A 534 13.75 -0.32 8.65
C ASP A 534 12.84 -1.53 8.40
N THR A 535 11.54 -1.34 8.63
CA THR A 535 10.54 -2.42 8.59
C THR A 535 9.84 -2.54 7.22
N PRO A 536 9.36 -3.73 6.83
CA PRO A 536 8.67 -3.92 5.55
C PRO A 536 7.38 -3.10 5.42
N PRO A 537 6.90 -2.84 4.19
CA PRO A 537 5.73 -2.00 3.95
C PRO A 537 4.39 -2.74 4.12
N SER A 538 3.80 -2.81 5.32
CA SER A 538 2.38 -3.21 5.47
C SER A 538 1.86 -3.09 6.91
N ARG A 539 0.55 -3.31 7.12
CA ARG A 539 -0.02 -3.57 8.47
C ARG A 539 0.61 -4.80 9.15
N SER A 540 1.27 -5.68 8.38
CA SER A 540 2.08 -6.78 8.90
C SER A 540 3.44 -6.33 9.45
N ALA A 541 3.79 -5.04 9.34
CA ALA A 541 4.89 -4.46 10.11
C ALA A 541 4.63 -4.46 11.62
N LEU A 542 3.45 -4.87 12.10
CA LEU A 542 3.21 -5.23 13.51
C LEU A 542 3.02 -6.74 13.69
N ASP A 543 2.79 -7.51 12.61
CA ASP A 543 2.72 -8.97 12.68
C ASP A 543 4.05 -9.59 13.17
N PHE A 544 5.16 -8.84 13.08
CA PHE A 544 6.43 -9.24 13.73
C PHE A 544 6.34 -9.27 15.25
N LEU A 545 5.48 -8.46 15.85
CA LEU A 545 5.25 -8.46 17.30
C LEU A 545 4.48 -9.70 17.73
N ASP A 546 3.58 -10.21 16.89
CA ASP A 546 2.78 -11.42 17.15
C ASP A 546 3.57 -12.72 16.94
N ALA A 547 4.83 -12.61 16.50
CA ALA A 547 5.65 -13.75 16.13
C ALA A 547 5.68 -14.88 17.20
N PRO A 548 5.98 -14.62 18.48
CA PRO A 548 6.10 -15.69 19.47
C PRO A 548 4.86 -16.60 19.59
N GLU A 549 3.66 -16.05 19.38
CA GLU A 549 2.41 -16.78 19.53
C GLU A 549 2.08 -17.67 18.32
N ARG A 550 2.33 -17.24 17.06
CA ARG A 550 1.92 -18.06 15.89
C ARG A 550 2.80 -19.30 15.67
N LEU A 551 4.08 -19.26 16.08
CA LEU A 551 4.91 -20.47 16.05
C LEU A 551 4.58 -21.42 17.21
N SER A 552 4.26 -20.88 18.40
CA SER A 552 3.81 -21.70 19.52
C SER A 552 2.48 -22.37 19.17
N SER A 553 1.52 -21.64 18.58
CA SER A 553 0.23 -22.21 18.16
C SER A 553 0.38 -23.30 17.09
N PHE A 554 1.36 -23.18 16.18
CA PHE A 554 1.72 -24.24 15.23
C PHE A 554 2.18 -25.52 15.94
N LEU A 555 3.20 -25.43 16.79
CA LEU A 555 3.79 -26.59 17.48
C LEU A 555 2.82 -27.17 18.53
N ASP A 556 2.01 -26.32 19.16
CA ASP A 556 0.99 -26.70 20.13
C ASP A 556 -0.29 -27.23 19.49
N GLY A 557 -0.44 -27.06 18.17
CA GLY A 557 -1.58 -27.48 17.39
C GLY A 557 -1.89 -28.96 17.61
N ARG A 558 -3.16 -29.27 17.92
CA ARG A 558 -3.60 -30.64 18.22
C ARG A 558 -3.29 -31.62 17.08
N PHE A 559 -3.17 -31.14 15.85
CA PHE A 559 -2.78 -31.93 14.68
C PHE A 559 -1.29 -32.35 14.69
N ILE A 560 -0.37 -31.43 15.03
CA ILE A 560 1.06 -31.74 15.16
C ILE A 560 1.30 -32.66 16.34
N LYS A 561 0.64 -32.42 17.49
CA LYS A 561 0.68 -33.32 18.65
C LYS A 561 0.18 -34.73 18.34
N LEU A 562 -0.81 -34.86 17.43
CA LEU A 562 -1.33 -36.15 16.98
C LEU A 562 -0.37 -36.86 16.01
N LEU A 563 0.35 -36.12 15.17
CA LEU A 563 1.38 -36.65 14.26
C LEU A 563 2.68 -37.04 14.97
N LEU A 564 3.07 -36.30 16.01
CA LEU A 564 4.28 -36.52 16.81
C LEU A 564 4.10 -37.54 17.94
N ALA A 565 2.87 -38.03 18.16
CA ALA A 565 2.59 -39.00 19.21
C ALA A 565 3.42 -40.29 18.99
N PRO A 566 4.20 -40.76 19.98
CA PRO A 566 5.05 -41.93 19.80
C PRO A 566 4.23 -43.17 19.43
N ALA A 567 4.64 -43.89 18.38
CA ALA A 567 4.06 -45.17 17.98
C ALA A 567 4.31 -46.32 18.99
N LYS A 568 4.87 -46.02 20.17
CA LYS A 568 5.27 -46.98 21.21
C LYS A 568 4.53 -46.70 22.51
N GLY A 569 3.29 -47.18 22.61
CA GLY A 569 2.47 -47.12 23.83
C GLY A 569 1.12 -47.81 23.66
N PRO A 570 0.35 -48.06 24.74
CA PRO A 570 -0.92 -48.79 24.72
C PRO A 570 -2.08 -47.97 24.11
N ALA A 571 -1.79 -46.96 23.28
CA ALA A 571 -2.76 -46.11 22.59
C ALA A 571 -3.33 -46.76 21.31
N LYS A 572 -3.35 -48.09 21.22
CA LYS A 572 -3.90 -48.83 20.06
C LYS A 572 -5.43 -48.75 19.96
N VAL A 573 -6.13 -48.28 20.99
CA VAL A 573 -7.61 -48.19 21.01
C VAL A 573 -8.14 -47.02 20.15
N LEU A 574 -7.29 -46.07 19.74
CA LEU A 574 -7.67 -45.00 18.80
C LEU A 574 -7.45 -45.37 17.31
N GLY A 575 -7.17 -46.65 17.00
CA GLY A 575 -6.72 -47.11 15.68
C GLY A 575 -7.79 -47.24 14.59
N MET A 576 -9.09 -47.28 14.91
CA MET A 576 -10.14 -47.51 13.89
C MET A 576 -10.55 -46.25 13.11
N GLY A 577 -10.25 -45.04 13.59
CA GLY A 577 -10.46 -43.78 12.84
C GLY A 577 -9.22 -43.28 12.11
N PHE A 578 -8.03 -43.60 12.64
CA PHE A 578 -6.76 -43.02 12.20
C PHE A 578 -6.25 -43.61 10.88
N GLY A 579 -6.47 -44.91 10.63
CA GLY A 579 -6.07 -45.57 9.38
C GLY A 579 -6.84 -45.12 8.14
N LEU A 580 -8.11 -44.71 8.30
CA LEU A 580 -8.93 -44.17 7.22
C LEU A 580 -8.50 -42.75 6.85
N ILE A 581 -8.12 -41.94 7.84
CA ILE A 581 -7.65 -40.55 7.63
C ILE A 581 -6.26 -40.54 7.00
N THR A 582 -5.33 -41.38 7.48
CA THR A 582 -3.99 -41.50 6.88
C THR A 582 -4.04 -42.11 5.48
N GLY A 583 -4.90 -43.11 5.25
CA GLY A 583 -5.14 -43.67 3.91
C GLY A 583 -5.71 -42.66 2.91
N ALA A 584 -6.65 -41.82 3.34
CA ALA A 584 -7.17 -40.71 2.53
C ALA A 584 -6.09 -39.65 2.26
N LEU A 585 -5.31 -39.24 3.27
CA LEU A 585 -4.19 -38.29 3.11
C LEU A 585 -3.10 -38.83 2.19
N THR A 586 -2.76 -40.12 2.29
CA THR A 586 -1.76 -40.79 1.43
C THR A 586 -2.22 -40.86 -0.01
N LYS A 587 -3.53 -41.09 -0.23
CA LYS A 587 -4.13 -41.13 -1.57
C LYS A 587 -4.26 -39.74 -2.22
N VAL A 588 -4.35 -38.68 -1.40
CA VAL A 588 -4.55 -37.30 -1.85
C VAL A 588 -3.23 -36.55 -2.01
N LEU A 589 -2.32 -36.65 -1.03
CA LEU A 589 -1.04 -35.93 -0.97
C LEU A 589 0.15 -36.78 -1.46
N GLY A 590 0.02 -38.11 -1.48
CA GLY A 590 1.10 -39.03 -1.81
C GLY A 590 1.90 -39.47 -0.57
N ALA A 591 2.38 -40.73 -0.57
CA ALA A 591 3.12 -41.30 0.56
C ALA A 591 4.44 -40.56 0.85
N GLN A 592 5.13 -40.08 -0.20
CA GLN A 592 6.40 -39.37 -0.06
C GLN A 592 6.24 -38.05 0.69
N VAL A 593 5.17 -37.30 0.42
CA VAL A 593 4.86 -36.02 1.08
C VAL A 593 4.72 -36.18 2.59
N LEU A 594 4.07 -37.25 3.04
CA LEU A 594 3.94 -37.54 4.48
C LEU A 594 5.30 -37.85 5.13
N THR A 595 6.16 -38.59 4.44
CA THR A 595 7.51 -38.91 4.91
C THR A 595 8.39 -37.65 5.00
N ASP A 596 8.32 -36.79 3.98
CA ASP A 596 9.09 -35.54 3.93
C ASP A 596 8.63 -34.58 5.06
N LEU A 597 7.32 -34.51 5.32
CA LEU A 597 6.75 -33.75 6.44
C LEU A 597 7.19 -34.31 7.81
N GLN A 598 7.18 -35.63 7.99
CA GLN A 598 7.63 -36.26 9.25
C GLN A 598 9.12 -36.00 9.50
N THR A 599 9.95 -36.08 8.45
CA THR A 599 11.38 -35.80 8.52
C THR A 599 11.64 -34.34 8.88
N PHE A 600 10.90 -33.42 8.24
CA PHE A 600 10.95 -32.00 8.55
C PHE A 600 10.59 -31.73 10.03
N VAL A 601 9.43 -32.21 10.51
CA VAL A 601 8.97 -31.95 11.88
C VAL A 601 9.94 -32.52 12.93
N ALA A 602 10.46 -33.73 12.72
CA ALA A 602 11.43 -34.33 13.64
C ALA A 602 12.76 -33.55 13.71
N ALA A 603 13.19 -32.97 12.59
CA ALA A 603 14.39 -32.14 12.52
C ALA A 603 14.15 -30.73 13.07
N PHE A 604 12.95 -30.18 12.86
CA PHE A 604 12.52 -28.86 13.30
C PHE A 604 12.53 -28.73 14.84
N ASP A 605 12.09 -29.75 15.58
CA ASP A 605 12.11 -29.74 17.06
C ASP A 605 13.52 -29.57 17.64
N THR A 606 14.55 -30.09 16.94
CA THR A 606 15.96 -29.96 17.38
C THR A 606 16.54 -28.58 17.05
N VAL A 607 16.24 -28.03 15.86
CA VAL A 607 16.77 -26.72 15.40
C VAL A 607 16.13 -25.56 16.16
N PHE A 608 14.85 -25.68 16.52
CA PHE A 608 14.07 -24.62 17.16
C PHE A 608 13.99 -24.77 18.70
N GLY A 609 14.72 -25.72 19.29
CA GLY A 609 14.88 -25.83 20.74
C GLY A 609 15.42 -24.52 21.34
N GLY A 610 14.68 -23.90 22.25
CA GLY A 610 15.04 -22.60 22.86
C GLY A 610 14.71 -21.36 22.02
N PHE A 611 14.17 -21.53 20.81
CA PHE A 611 13.74 -20.41 19.95
C PHE A 611 12.67 -19.55 20.61
N ARG A 612 11.65 -20.18 21.24
CA ARG A 612 10.57 -19.47 21.94
C ARG A 612 11.11 -18.51 23.00
N GLN A 613 12.15 -18.91 23.71
CA GLN A 613 12.77 -18.09 24.75
C GLN A 613 13.51 -16.89 24.15
N ARG A 614 14.23 -17.06 23.04
CA ARG A 614 14.93 -15.95 22.37
C ARG A 614 13.96 -14.95 21.74
N ALA A 615 12.89 -15.44 21.12
CA ALA A 615 11.82 -14.57 20.60
C ALA A 615 11.17 -13.74 21.71
N GLN A 616 10.87 -14.35 22.87
CA GLN A 616 10.37 -13.63 24.05
C GLN A 616 11.37 -12.61 24.59
N GLN A 617 12.67 -12.89 24.53
CA GLN A 617 13.72 -11.93 24.93
C GLN A 617 13.80 -10.73 24.00
N THR A 618 13.76 -10.94 22.67
CA THR A 618 13.71 -9.82 21.72
C THR A 618 12.42 -9.03 21.89
N TYR A 619 11.27 -9.68 22.09
CA TYR A 619 10.02 -8.98 22.34
C TYR A 619 10.08 -8.11 23.60
N ALA A 620 10.64 -8.63 24.70
CA ALA A 620 10.85 -7.85 25.92
C ALA A 620 11.83 -6.68 25.71
N LEU A 621 12.86 -6.87 24.87
CA LEU A 621 13.78 -5.81 24.48
C LEU A 621 13.06 -4.67 23.72
N LEU A 622 12.07 -4.99 22.89
CA LEU A 622 11.28 -3.97 22.20
C LEU A 622 10.33 -3.19 23.11
N GLN A 623 9.90 -3.81 24.22
CA GLN A 623 9.12 -3.14 25.28
C GLN A 623 10.00 -2.33 26.25
N ASP A 624 11.33 -2.52 26.20
CA ASP A 624 12.27 -1.87 27.08
C ASP A 624 12.46 -0.39 26.71
N ALA A 625 12.74 0.47 27.69
CA ALA A 625 12.97 1.90 27.49
C ALA A 625 14.19 2.20 26.60
N GLN A 626 15.08 1.23 26.38
CA GLN A 626 16.16 1.33 25.40
C GLN A 626 15.69 1.27 23.94
N THR A 627 14.42 0.91 23.68
CA THR A 627 13.83 0.88 22.35
C THR A 627 12.86 2.04 22.16
N ALA A 628 12.91 2.66 20.98
CA ALA A 628 11.98 3.71 20.58
C ALA A 628 11.38 3.41 19.20
N PHE A 629 10.06 3.58 19.07
CA PHE A 629 9.35 3.45 17.80
C PHE A 629 9.10 4.81 17.18
N VAL A 630 9.39 4.93 15.88
CA VAL A 630 9.10 6.11 15.06
C VAL A 630 8.14 5.69 13.96
N VAL A 631 6.90 6.17 14.03
CA VAL A 631 5.91 5.95 12.96
C VAL A 631 6.16 6.96 11.85
N VAL A 632 6.17 6.56 10.60
CA VAL A 632 6.36 7.42 9.43
C VAL A 632 5.09 7.38 8.58
N ALA A 633 4.59 8.54 8.19
CA ALA A 633 3.41 8.65 7.33
C ALA A 633 3.51 9.84 6.38
N ALA A 634 2.95 9.72 5.18
CA ALA A 634 2.65 10.87 4.35
C ALA A 634 1.39 11.59 4.88
N PRO A 635 1.18 12.90 4.62
CA PRO A 635 -0.02 13.64 5.01
C PRO A 635 -1.25 13.28 4.14
N GLU A 636 -1.43 11.99 3.89
CA GLU A 636 -2.51 11.42 3.13
C GLU A 636 -3.48 10.70 4.05
N ARG A 637 -4.76 10.65 3.65
CA ARG A 637 -5.82 10.10 4.50
C ARG A 637 -5.59 8.64 4.89
N ASP A 638 -5.19 7.81 3.93
CA ASP A 638 -4.99 6.39 4.19
C ASP A 638 -3.68 6.14 4.96
N ALA A 639 -2.61 6.89 4.66
CA ALA A 639 -1.35 6.81 5.38
C ALA A 639 -1.50 7.22 6.86
N LEU A 640 -2.17 8.34 7.15
CA LEU A 640 -2.43 8.79 8.52
C LEU A 640 -3.41 7.89 9.28
N ARG A 641 -4.37 7.28 8.59
CA ARG A 641 -5.24 6.26 9.21
C ARG A 641 -4.44 5.03 9.60
N GLU A 642 -3.53 4.56 8.74
CA GLU A 642 -2.66 3.44 9.08
C GLU A 642 -1.69 3.82 10.21
N ALA A 643 -1.14 5.03 10.21
CA ALA A 643 -0.34 5.55 11.31
C ALA A 643 -1.09 5.53 12.65
N ALA A 644 -2.36 5.93 12.67
CA ALA A 644 -3.21 5.87 13.87
C ALA A 644 -3.35 4.43 14.37
N TYR A 645 -3.62 3.48 13.47
CA TYR A 645 -3.64 2.06 13.82
C TYR A 645 -2.30 1.57 14.39
N PHE A 646 -1.16 2.02 13.84
CA PHE A 646 0.15 1.69 14.39
C PHE A 646 0.33 2.24 15.81
N VAL A 647 -0.03 3.50 16.04
CA VAL A 647 0.03 4.14 17.37
C VAL A 647 -0.80 3.36 18.39
N GLU A 648 -2.05 3.04 18.05
CA GLU A 648 -2.96 2.28 18.92
C GLU A 648 -2.38 0.89 19.24
N ARG A 649 -1.90 0.16 18.22
CA ARG A 649 -1.31 -1.18 18.44
C ARG A 649 -0.04 -1.12 19.30
N LEU A 650 0.86 -0.16 19.07
CA LEU A 650 2.08 -0.01 19.86
C LEU A 650 1.75 0.28 21.33
N ALA A 651 0.73 1.09 21.59
CA ALA A 651 0.23 1.33 22.94
C ALA A 651 -0.32 0.05 23.60
N ASP A 652 -1.14 -0.72 22.88
CA ASP A 652 -1.68 -2.00 23.37
C ASP A 652 -0.57 -2.99 23.75
N ASP A 653 0.50 -3.04 22.95
CA ASP A 653 1.66 -3.91 23.17
C ASP A 653 2.70 -3.32 24.14
N ARG A 654 2.47 -2.12 24.70
CA ARG A 654 3.40 -1.41 25.59
C ARG A 654 4.78 -1.18 24.97
N MET A 655 4.80 -0.90 23.67
CA MET A 655 6.00 -0.55 22.92
C MET A 655 6.25 0.96 23.04
N PRO A 656 7.46 1.42 23.43
CA PRO A 656 7.70 2.85 23.64
C PRO A 656 7.68 3.64 22.31
N LEU A 657 6.61 4.41 22.09
CA LEU A 657 6.48 5.29 20.94
C LEU A 657 7.21 6.61 21.20
N ALA A 658 8.17 6.96 20.33
CA ALA A 658 8.78 8.29 20.33
C ALA A 658 7.85 9.32 19.68
N GLY A 659 7.27 8.99 18.52
CA GLY A 659 6.32 9.86 17.83
C GLY A 659 6.07 9.51 16.37
N LEU A 660 5.48 10.46 15.64
CA LEU A 660 5.11 10.39 14.23
C LEU A 660 5.94 11.37 13.38
N VAL A 661 6.65 10.86 12.38
CA VAL A 661 7.22 11.66 11.28
C VAL A 661 6.18 11.77 10.17
N VAL A 662 5.69 12.99 9.94
CA VAL A 662 4.87 13.35 8.78
C VAL A 662 5.80 13.73 7.63
N ASN A 663 6.13 12.74 6.80
CA ASN A 663 7.03 12.89 5.67
C ASN A 663 6.30 13.41 4.43
N ARG A 664 7.03 14.01 3.49
CA ARG A 664 6.50 14.52 2.21
C ARG A 664 5.37 15.55 2.40
N ALA A 665 5.46 16.39 3.43
CA ALA A 665 4.49 17.46 3.65
C ALA A 665 4.77 18.68 2.77
N HIS A 666 3.74 19.31 2.24
CA HIS A 666 3.92 20.55 1.49
C HIS A 666 4.10 21.71 2.48
N PRO A 667 5.16 22.54 2.32
CA PRO A 667 5.36 23.69 3.18
C PRO A 667 4.20 24.67 2.99
N GLN A 668 3.76 25.30 4.08
CA GLN A 668 2.80 26.39 3.98
C GLN A 668 3.42 27.52 3.15
N PRO A 669 2.67 28.10 2.20
CA PRO A 669 3.14 29.28 1.50
C PRO A 669 3.47 30.39 2.51
N PRO A 670 4.58 31.13 2.33
CA PRO A 670 4.92 32.26 3.18
C PRO A 670 3.99 33.47 2.95
N VAL A 671 3.19 33.45 1.87
CA VAL A 671 2.27 34.52 1.46
C VAL A 671 0.82 34.12 1.71
N ASP A 672 0.01 35.06 2.21
CA ASP A 672 -1.43 34.87 2.47
C ASP A 672 -2.26 35.11 1.20
N LEU A 673 -2.01 34.31 0.15
CA LEU A 673 -2.81 34.32 -1.08
C LEU A 673 -3.68 33.05 -1.13
N GLY A 674 -5.01 33.24 -1.06
CA GLY A 674 -5.95 32.12 -1.06
C GLY A 674 -6.07 31.43 -2.43
N ALA A 675 -6.35 30.12 -2.45
CA ALA A 675 -6.50 29.37 -3.71
C ALA A 675 -7.60 29.91 -4.64
N GLU A 676 -8.72 30.38 -4.07
CA GLU A 676 -9.83 30.93 -4.86
C GLU A 676 -9.51 32.32 -5.43
N GLU A 677 -8.72 33.10 -4.71
CA GLU A 677 -8.22 34.41 -5.14
C GLU A 677 -7.21 34.24 -6.28
N ALA A 678 -6.22 33.35 -6.11
CA ALA A 678 -5.27 33.01 -7.17
C ALA A 678 -5.97 32.50 -8.45
N VAL A 679 -6.99 31.64 -8.33
CA VAL A 679 -7.79 31.20 -9.50
C VAL A 679 -8.67 32.30 -10.09
N ALA A 680 -9.10 33.29 -9.30
CA ALA A 680 -9.83 34.44 -9.83
C ALA A 680 -8.90 35.34 -10.66
N ALA A 681 -7.70 35.63 -10.14
CA ALA A 681 -6.66 36.40 -10.82
C ALA A 681 -6.18 35.69 -12.10
N ALA A 682 -5.88 34.40 -12.05
CA ALA A 682 -5.51 33.59 -13.21
C ALA A 682 -6.58 33.63 -14.33
N ARG A 683 -7.86 33.50 -13.97
CA ARG A 683 -8.97 33.61 -14.93
C ARG A 683 -9.15 35.02 -15.48
N TRP A 684 -8.75 36.05 -14.75
CA TRP A 684 -8.77 37.41 -15.24
C TRP A 684 -7.66 37.61 -16.27
N LEU A 685 -6.44 37.15 -15.99
CA LEU A 685 -5.31 37.20 -16.91
C LEU A 685 -5.64 36.47 -18.22
N ALA A 686 -6.14 35.23 -18.15
CA ALA A 686 -6.56 34.45 -19.31
C ALA A 686 -7.52 35.20 -20.25
N ARG A 687 -8.49 35.93 -19.69
CA ARG A 687 -9.49 36.68 -20.48
C ARG A 687 -8.93 37.96 -21.08
N ASN A 688 -7.99 38.61 -20.40
CA ASN A 688 -7.46 39.90 -20.84
C ASN A 688 -6.22 39.74 -21.74
N ALA A 689 -5.53 38.59 -21.69
CA ALA A 689 -4.48 38.21 -22.64
C ALA A 689 -5.01 38.19 -24.10
N GLU A 690 -6.25 37.75 -24.31
CA GLU A 690 -6.89 37.72 -25.63
C GLU A 690 -7.33 39.11 -26.15
N THR A 691 -7.28 40.15 -25.30
CA THR A 691 -7.77 41.51 -25.63
C THR A 691 -6.63 42.50 -25.88
N GLU A 692 -5.38 42.01 -26.05
CA GLU A 692 -4.24 42.84 -26.41
C GLU A 692 -4.50 43.67 -27.69
N GLY A 693 -4.73 44.97 -27.50
CA GLY A 693 -5.01 45.92 -28.58
C GLY A 693 -6.07 46.98 -28.27
N ASP A 694 -6.79 46.92 -27.14
CA ASP A 694 -7.79 47.94 -26.80
C ASP A 694 -7.09 49.24 -26.31
N PRO A 695 -7.36 50.42 -26.90
CA PRO A 695 -6.74 51.68 -26.49
C PRO A 695 -7.29 52.13 -25.11
N GLY A 696 -6.69 51.62 -24.04
CA GLY A 696 -7.07 51.95 -22.66
C GLY A 696 -6.81 50.85 -21.62
N GLY A 697 -6.40 49.64 -22.02
CA GLY A 697 -6.08 48.54 -21.09
C GLY A 697 -4.72 48.71 -20.40
N THR A 698 -4.59 48.17 -19.19
CA THR A 698 -3.29 47.93 -18.52
C THR A 698 -2.44 47.03 -19.39
N ALA A 699 -1.22 47.46 -19.72
CA ALA A 699 -0.26 46.62 -20.46
C ALA A 699 0.16 45.45 -19.55
N LEU A 700 -0.06 44.23 -20.02
CA LEU A 700 0.42 43.01 -19.38
C LEU A 700 1.76 42.60 -20.02
N HIS A 701 2.66 42.02 -19.24
CA HIS A 701 3.98 41.63 -19.72
C HIS A 701 4.01 40.17 -20.17
N ASP A 702 3.58 39.26 -19.30
CA ASP A 702 3.53 37.83 -19.57
C ASP A 702 2.32 37.19 -18.86
N PRO A 703 1.11 37.42 -19.39
CA PRO A 703 -0.11 36.95 -18.73
C PRO A 703 -0.24 35.42 -18.72
N ALA A 704 0.42 34.70 -19.62
CA ALA A 704 0.40 33.24 -19.68
C ALA A 704 1.22 32.64 -18.54
N LEU A 705 2.46 33.11 -18.34
CA LEU A 705 3.30 32.70 -17.22
C LEU A 705 2.63 33.06 -15.88
N ALA A 706 2.11 34.28 -15.74
CA ALA A 706 1.42 34.72 -14.54
C ALA A 706 0.17 33.86 -14.24
N GLU A 707 -0.62 33.53 -15.26
CA GLU A 707 -1.76 32.62 -15.14
C GLU A 707 -1.33 31.25 -14.64
N GLY A 708 -0.34 30.63 -15.29
CA GLY A 708 0.13 29.28 -14.96
C GLY A 708 0.70 29.20 -13.54
N LEU A 709 1.51 30.18 -13.14
CA LEU A 709 2.07 30.25 -11.78
C LEU A 709 0.98 30.42 -10.71
N LEU A 710 -0.05 31.23 -10.97
CA LEU A 710 -1.19 31.37 -10.04
C LEU A 710 -2.02 30.09 -9.93
N ARG A 711 -2.18 29.34 -11.02
CA ARG A 711 -2.85 28.02 -11.00
C ARG A 711 -2.06 26.99 -10.20
N LEU A 712 -0.74 26.93 -10.41
CA LEU A 712 0.17 26.10 -9.61
C LEU A 712 0.08 26.45 -8.13
N HIS A 713 0.10 27.75 -7.80
CA HIS A 713 -0.03 28.23 -6.44
C HIS A 713 -1.36 27.82 -5.80
N ALA A 714 -2.48 28.00 -6.51
CA ALA A 714 -3.79 27.62 -6.01
C ALA A 714 -3.89 26.12 -5.70
N ASP A 715 -3.28 25.27 -6.53
CA ASP A 715 -3.22 23.84 -6.29
C ASP A 715 -2.33 23.48 -5.09
N HIS A 716 -1.20 24.17 -4.93
CA HIS A 716 -0.34 24.02 -3.75
C HIS A 716 -1.06 24.42 -2.46
N VAL A 717 -1.79 25.55 -2.45
CA VAL A 717 -2.62 26.00 -1.31
C VAL A 717 -3.68 24.96 -0.96
N ARG A 718 -4.41 24.41 -1.95
CA ARG A 718 -5.43 23.37 -1.69
C ARG A 718 -4.83 22.10 -1.11
N ILE A 719 -3.63 21.71 -1.56
CA ILE A 719 -2.92 20.55 -1.03
C ILE A 719 -2.53 20.80 0.43
N THR A 720 -1.85 21.91 0.71
CA THR A 720 -1.38 22.28 2.06
C THR A 720 -2.51 22.45 3.06
N GLU A 721 -3.65 23.05 2.67
CA GLU A 721 -4.86 23.15 3.51
C GLU A 721 -5.41 21.77 3.88
N ARG A 722 -5.51 20.87 2.90
CA ARG A 722 -6.00 19.50 3.09
C ARG A 722 -5.08 18.70 4.02
N GLU A 723 -3.77 18.80 3.79
CA GLU A 723 -2.75 18.17 4.63
C GLU A 723 -2.81 18.71 6.06
N GLY A 724 -2.95 20.02 6.22
CA GLY A 724 -3.14 20.66 7.53
C GLY A 724 -4.39 20.18 8.26
N GLU A 725 -5.51 20.00 7.56
CA GLU A 725 -6.74 19.44 8.15
C GLU A 725 -6.55 17.99 8.59
N LEU A 726 -5.90 17.16 7.78
CA LEU A 726 -5.62 15.76 8.11
C LEU A 726 -4.68 15.65 9.32
N ARG A 727 -3.64 16.46 9.39
CA ARG A 727 -2.71 16.53 10.53
C ARG A 727 -3.41 16.99 11.81
N ARG A 728 -4.23 18.05 11.75
CA ARG A 728 -5.01 18.51 12.91
C ARG A 728 -5.98 17.44 13.42
N ARG A 729 -6.63 16.69 12.53
CA ARG A 729 -7.49 15.56 12.93
C ARG A 729 -6.72 14.44 13.61
N PHE A 730 -5.54 14.11 13.11
CA PHE A 730 -4.67 13.13 13.75
C PHE A 730 -4.26 13.59 15.15
N ALA A 731 -3.73 14.82 15.27
CA ALA A 731 -3.32 15.42 16.55
C ALA A 731 -4.48 15.49 17.57
N ALA A 732 -5.69 15.85 17.13
CA ALA A 732 -6.86 15.88 18.02
C ALA A 732 -7.30 14.48 18.50
N THR A 733 -6.96 13.42 17.77
CA THR A 733 -7.28 12.04 18.16
C THR A 733 -6.18 11.43 19.03
N HIS A 734 -4.93 11.85 18.83
CA HIS A 734 -3.73 11.36 19.54
C HIS A 734 -2.87 12.54 20.04
N PRO A 735 -3.38 13.36 20.99
CA PRO A 735 -2.71 14.59 21.44
C PRO A 735 -1.36 14.35 22.12
N GLU A 736 -1.14 13.15 22.65
CA GLU A 736 0.10 12.71 23.28
C GLU A 736 1.23 12.36 22.28
N VAL A 737 0.88 12.13 21.00
CA VAL A 737 1.86 11.71 20.00
C VAL A 737 2.62 12.91 19.46
N ALA A 738 3.92 12.95 19.75
CA ALA A 738 4.80 13.98 19.22
C ALA A 738 4.94 13.85 17.69
N THR A 739 5.02 14.97 16.98
CA THR A 739 5.13 15.01 15.53
C THR A 739 6.34 15.80 15.03
N ALA A 740 7.01 15.28 14.00
CA ALA A 740 8.00 15.99 13.20
C ALA A 740 7.51 16.04 11.75
N VAL A 741 7.73 17.16 11.06
CA VAL A 741 7.26 17.36 9.67
C VAL A 741 8.47 17.50 8.76
N VAL A 742 8.55 16.62 7.76
CA VAL A 742 9.61 16.68 6.74
C VAL A 742 8.96 17.14 5.43
N PRO A 743 9.47 18.21 4.81
CA PRO A 743 8.88 18.71 3.57
C PRO A 743 9.07 17.73 2.42
N ALA A 744 8.14 17.76 1.45
CA ALA A 744 8.31 17.07 0.18
C ALA A 744 9.49 17.70 -0.59
N LEU A 745 10.49 16.88 -0.90
CA LEU A 745 11.60 17.28 -1.76
C LEU A 745 11.18 17.20 -3.24
N ALA A 746 11.81 18.02 -4.09
CA ALA A 746 11.56 18.02 -5.53
C ALA A 746 12.06 16.74 -6.22
N SER A 747 13.15 16.16 -5.71
CA SER A 747 13.77 14.92 -6.19
C SER A 747 13.70 13.80 -5.15
N ASP A 748 13.79 12.55 -5.62
CA ASP A 748 13.98 11.39 -4.74
C ASP A 748 15.38 11.44 -4.09
N VAL A 749 15.51 10.79 -2.94
CA VAL A 749 16.76 10.70 -2.17
C VAL A 749 17.43 9.36 -2.45
N HIS A 750 18.58 9.40 -3.10
CA HIS A 750 19.31 8.22 -3.58
C HIS A 750 20.81 8.23 -3.23
N ASP A 751 21.29 9.21 -2.47
CA ASP A 751 22.68 9.33 -2.07
C ASP A 751 22.81 9.88 -0.64
N LEU A 752 24.05 9.90 -0.14
CA LEU A 752 24.37 10.35 1.22
C LEU A 752 24.06 11.83 1.43
N ASP A 753 24.23 12.67 0.43
CA ASP A 753 23.97 14.12 0.56
C ASP A 753 22.47 14.40 0.68
N GLY A 754 21.64 13.70 -0.10
CA GLY A 754 20.19 13.71 0.06
C GLY A 754 19.76 13.17 1.42
N LEU A 755 20.37 12.10 1.92
CA LEU A 755 20.11 11.60 3.28
C LEU A 755 20.51 12.62 4.35
N ARG A 756 21.57 13.39 4.14
CA ARG A 756 22.07 14.43 5.07
C ARG A 756 21.05 15.53 5.19
N ARG A 757 20.58 16.01 4.03
CA ARG A 757 19.51 16.99 3.92
C ARG A 757 18.24 16.53 4.63
N VAL A 758 17.82 15.27 4.44
CA VAL A 758 16.67 14.71 5.18
C VAL A 758 16.94 14.65 6.68
N GLY A 759 18.14 14.25 7.09
CA GLY A 759 18.55 14.22 8.50
C GLY A 759 18.45 15.60 9.16
N GLU A 760 18.89 16.66 8.48
CA GLU A 760 18.74 18.04 8.96
C GLU A 760 17.26 18.46 9.06
N LEU A 761 16.45 18.14 8.05
CA LEU A 761 15.01 18.45 8.04
C LEU A 761 14.25 17.72 9.15
N LEU A 762 14.66 16.50 9.50
CA LEU A 762 14.12 15.74 10.63
C LEU A 762 14.37 16.44 11.98
N ALA A 763 15.47 17.20 12.11
CA ALA A 763 15.83 17.91 13.34
C ALA A 763 15.16 19.29 13.48
N VAL A 764 14.88 19.96 12.36
CA VAL A 764 14.48 21.38 12.36
C VAL A 764 12.97 21.59 12.51
N GLY A 765 12.13 20.54 12.51
CA GLY A 765 10.67 20.47 12.29
C GLY A 765 9.71 21.49 12.96
N ARG A 766 9.99 22.79 12.85
CA ARG A 766 9.08 23.93 12.96
C ARG A 766 8.89 24.46 11.54
N VAL A 767 7.94 23.88 10.82
CA VAL A 767 7.33 24.52 9.63
C VAL A 767 5.89 24.84 9.95
#